data_AF-A0A7Y2AFC7-F1
#
_entry.id   AF-A0A7Y2AFC7-F1
#
_cell.length_a   1.000
_cell.length_b   1.000
_cell.length_c   1.000
_cell.angle_alpha   90.00
_cell.angle_beta   90.00
_cell.angle_gamma   90.00
#
_symmetry.space_group_name_H-M   'P 1'
#
loop_
_entity.id
_entity.type
_entity.pdbx_description
1 polymer ?
#
loop_
_entity_poly.entity_id
_entity_poly.type
_entity_poly.pdbx_seq_one_letter_code
_entity_poly.pdbx_strand_id
1 'polypeptide(L)'
;MKCYAFIFLTVVATNATDSQAQGIPLVYDAEHTGAKFAAPALPQFDKLPIVRPLPDPFEWSDGSVRSIEFKDWRRRRAEIKAEIEHYGIGKKPGRPQDIVASFKDDTLTVKVTHNGATLTLTAEVQLPDGDGPFPAVIGIGRGSGSLPSDIFSDRDIARIAFNFSQVMAHTQKRGQEPINRLYPDLTHIGAYSAWSWGVSRIIDGLELVENELPIDRKHLAVTGCSFAGKMALFAGAFDERIALTIAQESGGGGAAAWRVSQTLGNVETLGNTSRAWFIEDMFQFSNAVERLPYDHHELMAMVAPRALLVLGNPDYEWLADESGYVSCRAAHEVWKTFRIPDRFGFSIVGGHQHCQLPTSQRPEVEAFVDKFLLGDKDAITTVTKHPFQSVEHKMWYDGWTTGKSTFPVPDATNVETVYAEAESAKYGSLWLLQSDPKASGEKYLTIKPGLNSPTTVPSGEAAALTIPFNVTRDAKYYLFARVNCPSADDDSFWIKIDDGKFSQANGLTTNGWEWVKLDSMTLKPGDHTLTITYREDGALLDRIALTTYPFGPAVLQAIQKEADAHKDRSLKNTVGKRFKIGVGVGHQVVQDSEDAALIRKHFQILTPENCMKPQGIHPAEDRWNFEATDAFFDFARKHELEVVGHCLVWAKDDRTDKWMMEENGQVVSREKLLGRIENHINTLAQRYGDAVTMWDVVNEAIGDSSEGLLRDSVYSRTTGMDFIVTAFKTARSADPDALLIYNDYNGHKPDKRKKLIELLTKLKDAGAPVDAYGMQGHFELGDNSLADLRETFDELRKLDIKVVVSELDIDVVKRGRWWADGGKYREELESFDPYKDGMPAEIEQQLTDQYVELFKLFDDYSDVIARVSFWNLHDGQSWLNYFPWNRVNHPLLFDRNRQPKPAFDAVYELFENQKVERQHKDSAHAAWQRDDANSREAHKQLVAKTRQGTIDVYFQGDSITRRWGATEYPELLAHWKNTFHGWNAANFAWGGDSTHHMLWRMQNGELDGVAPKVICLQAGANNLPWTGAANETHVDDVVGGIQAIIAEFRSRFPDVPIVLTAMFPRDQNTELAGTIDAINKQLQTISKANGNIHWININAKLVDSDGKLSPGISSDGIHLDQPGYEVWGRALQPVLKKLLGDPADVDHAPSPTGNPGL
;
A
#
# COMPACT_ATOMS: atom_id res chain seq x y z
N MET A 1 -35.09 0.36 -65.19
CA MET A 1 -35.42 1.08 -63.94
C MET A 1 -34.13 1.63 -63.34
N LYS A 2 -34.24 2.75 -62.60
CA LYS A 2 -33.22 3.36 -61.71
C LYS A 2 -32.81 2.36 -60.61
N CYS A 3 -31.73 2.47 -59.82
CA CYS A 3 -30.44 3.19 -59.78
C CYS A 3 -29.66 2.56 -58.58
N TYR A 4 -28.35 2.70 -58.36
CA TYR A 4 -27.23 3.36 -59.05
C TYR A 4 -25.96 2.52 -58.77
N ALA A 5 -24.87 2.72 -59.52
CA ALA A 5 -23.53 2.24 -59.16
C ALA A 5 -22.49 3.30 -59.55
N PHE A 6 -21.59 3.68 -58.62
CA PHE A 6 -20.54 4.66 -58.88
C PHE A 6 -19.16 3.99 -58.82
N ILE A 7 -18.45 4.07 -59.94
CA ILE A 7 -17.02 3.81 -60.04
C ILE A 7 -16.30 5.13 -59.84
N PHE A 8 -15.21 5.16 -59.07
CA PHE A 8 -14.22 6.22 -59.13
C PHE A 8 -12.82 5.63 -59.20
N LEU A 9 -12.04 6.10 -60.19
CA LEU A 9 -10.60 5.86 -60.28
C LEU A 9 -9.89 6.58 -59.12
N THR A 10 -8.79 6.02 -58.65
CA THR A 10 -7.74 6.83 -58.00
C THR A 10 -6.37 6.30 -58.39
N VAL A 11 -5.46 7.23 -58.69
CA VAL A 11 -4.13 6.96 -59.26
C VAL A 11 -3.20 6.41 -58.18
N VAL A 12 -2.50 5.31 -58.47
CA VAL A 12 -1.40 4.81 -57.62
C VAL A 12 -0.17 5.68 -57.88
N ALA A 13 0.01 6.70 -57.04
CA ALA A 13 1.27 7.43 -56.95
C ALA A 13 2.24 6.65 -56.06
N THR A 14 3.36 6.19 -56.63
CA THR A 14 4.45 5.53 -55.89
C THR A 14 5.26 6.55 -55.09
N ASN A 15 4.72 6.99 -53.96
CA ASN A 15 5.48 7.75 -52.98
C ASN A 15 6.42 6.82 -52.21
N ALA A 16 7.67 6.72 -52.68
CA ALA A 16 8.77 6.34 -51.81
C ALA A 16 8.97 7.48 -50.79
N THR A 17 8.33 7.36 -49.62
CA THR A 17 8.56 8.28 -48.51
C THR A 17 9.90 7.93 -47.86
N ASP A 18 10.94 8.72 -48.15
CA ASP A 18 12.12 8.77 -47.29
C ASP A 18 11.65 9.00 -45.85
N SER A 19 11.93 8.04 -44.96
CA SER A 19 11.70 8.23 -43.54
C SER A 19 12.72 9.25 -43.03
N GLN A 20 12.31 10.51 -42.90
CA GLN A 20 13.11 11.49 -42.17
C GLN A 20 13.44 10.92 -40.79
N ALA A 21 14.73 10.72 -40.51
CA ALA A 21 15.18 10.28 -39.21
C ALA A 21 14.66 11.27 -38.15
N GLN A 22 14.01 10.75 -37.11
CA GLN A 22 13.49 11.58 -36.03
C GLN A 22 14.66 12.34 -35.38
N GLY A 23 14.68 13.66 -35.54
CA GLY A 23 15.79 14.49 -35.05
C GLY A 23 15.83 14.51 -33.52
N ILE A 24 16.75 13.73 -32.95
CA ILE A 24 16.97 13.68 -31.49
C ILE A 24 17.88 14.85 -31.09
N PRO A 25 17.37 15.85 -30.34
CA PRO A 25 18.15 17.04 -29.98
C PRO A 25 19.34 16.68 -29.11
N LEU A 26 20.42 17.46 -29.19
CA LEU A 26 21.53 17.36 -28.22
C LEU A 26 21.09 17.83 -26.83
N VAL A 27 20.36 18.95 -26.78
CA VAL A 27 19.90 19.65 -25.58
C VAL A 27 18.56 20.36 -25.85
N TYR A 28 17.83 20.74 -24.81
CA TYR A 28 16.56 21.47 -24.93
C TYR A 28 16.68 22.94 -24.48
N ASP A 29 15.74 23.78 -24.92
CA ASP A 29 15.69 25.21 -24.58
C ASP A 29 14.88 25.52 -23.31
N ALA A 30 14.37 24.50 -22.61
CA ALA A 30 13.55 24.66 -21.42
C ALA A 30 14.06 23.76 -20.30
N GLU A 31 13.96 24.22 -19.04
CA GLU A 31 14.34 23.47 -17.84
C GLU A 31 13.63 22.11 -17.75
N HIS A 32 12.36 22.04 -18.17
CA HIS A 32 11.58 20.82 -18.15
C HIS A 32 10.57 20.79 -19.32
N THR A 33 10.80 19.96 -20.33
CA THR A 33 9.90 19.85 -21.50
C THR A 33 8.64 19.02 -21.23
N GLY A 34 8.63 18.30 -20.10
CA GLY A 34 7.50 17.50 -19.62
C GLY A 34 6.46 18.28 -18.81
N ALA A 35 6.67 19.56 -18.48
CA ALA A 35 5.91 20.33 -17.50
C ALA A 35 4.38 20.47 -17.72
N LYS A 36 3.87 20.03 -18.88
CA LYS A 36 2.45 20.03 -19.25
C LYS A 36 1.74 18.68 -19.01
N PHE A 37 2.48 17.62 -18.72
CA PHE A 37 1.90 16.33 -18.36
C PHE A 37 1.46 16.38 -16.89
N ALA A 38 0.36 15.71 -16.57
CA ALA A 38 -0.03 15.52 -15.18
C ALA A 38 1.02 14.64 -14.47
N ALA A 39 1.19 14.85 -13.16
CA ALA A 39 1.91 13.89 -12.34
C ALA A 39 1.17 12.52 -12.37
N PRO A 40 1.90 11.41 -12.27
CA PRO A 40 1.28 10.09 -12.12
C PRO A 40 0.54 9.98 -10.78
N ALA A 41 -0.20 8.89 -10.60
CA ALA A 41 -0.60 8.48 -9.25
C ALA A 41 0.66 8.21 -8.40
N LEU A 42 0.65 8.67 -7.15
CA LEU A 42 1.74 8.51 -6.21
C LEU A 42 1.17 7.82 -4.95
N PRO A 43 1.10 6.48 -4.93
CA PRO A 43 0.54 5.72 -3.81
C PRO A 43 1.32 5.91 -2.51
N GLN A 44 0.65 5.72 -1.38
CA GLN A 44 1.33 5.62 -0.07
C GLN A 44 2.17 4.34 0.00
N PHE A 45 3.12 4.28 0.93
CA PHE A 45 4.11 3.19 1.04
C PHE A 45 3.49 1.78 1.10
N ASP A 46 2.38 1.63 1.81
CA ASP A 46 1.65 0.36 1.95
C ASP A 46 0.92 -0.07 0.66
N LYS A 47 0.76 0.86 -0.31
CA LYS A 47 0.14 0.65 -1.63
C LYS A 47 1.15 0.55 -2.77
N LEU A 48 2.45 0.66 -2.50
CA LEU A 48 3.48 0.49 -3.51
C LEU A 48 3.76 -1.00 -3.78
N PRO A 49 3.80 -1.44 -5.05
CA PRO A 49 4.10 -2.82 -5.41
C PRO A 49 5.55 -3.18 -5.11
N ILE A 50 5.83 -4.47 -4.96
CA ILE A 50 7.20 -4.98 -4.78
C ILE A 50 7.84 -5.25 -6.14
N VAL A 51 8.78 -4.38 -6.55
CA VAL A 51 9.59 -4.53 -7.76
C VAL A 51 11.02 -4.85 -7.35
N ARG A 52 11.38 -6.14 -7.34
CA ARG A 52 12.71 -6.63 -6.93
C ARG A 52 13.86 -6.31 -7.91
N PRO A 53 13.74 -6.51 -9.24
CA PRO A 53 14.74 -6.02 -10.20
C PRO A 53 14.69 -4.49 -10.32
N LEU A 54 15.54 -3.88 -11.15
CA LEU A 54 15.45 -2.45 -11.44
C LEU A 54 14.17 -2.15 -12.24
N PRO A 55 13.37 -1.13 -11.85
CA PRO A 55 12.16 -0.71 -12.57
C PRO A 55 12.40 -0.46 -14.06
N ASP A 56 11.39 -0.71 -14.90
CA ASP A 56 11.51 -0.53 -16.34
C ASP A 56 11.37 0.96 -16.72
N PRO A 57 12.43 1.62 -17.24
CA PRO A 57 12.35 3.02 -17.64
C PRO A 57 11.35 3.28 -18.77
N PHE A 58 10.85 2.27 -19.48
CA PHE A 58 9.91 2.42 -20.59
C PHE A 58 8.43 2.22 -20.21
N GLU A 59 8.14 1.81 -18.98
CA GLU A 59 6.79 1.57 -18.47
C GLU A 59 6.21 2.83 -17.80
N TRP A 60 4.92 3.09 -17.97
CA TRP A 60 4.24 4.20 -17.28
C TRP A 60 4.02 3.86 -15.80
N SER A 61 4.00 4.87 -14.92
CA SER A 61 3.85 4.66 -13.46
C SER A 61 2.59 3.89 -13.02
N ASP A 62 1.58 3.83 -13.89
CA ASP A 62 0.31 3.14 -13.66
C ASP A 62 0.28 1.70 -14.25
N GLY A 63 1.40 1.23 -14.81
CA GLY A 63 1.52 -0.08 -15.46
C GLY A 63 0.67 -0.23 -16.74
N SER A 64 0.00 0.83 -17.21
CA SER A 64 -1.01 0.69 -18.26
C SER A 64 -0.42 0.56 -19.67
N VAL A 65 0.77 1.12 -19.90
CA VAL A 65 1.45 1.12 -21.20
C VAL A 65 2.97 1.11 -21.02
N ARG A 66 3.64 0.36 -21.90
CA ARG A 66 5.08 0.39 -22.10
C ARG A 66 5.41 0.98 -23.47
N SER A 67 6.25 2.02 -23.55
CA SER A 67 6.66 2.65 -24.82
C SER A 67 8.16 2.91 -24.91
N ILE A 68 8.77 2.38 -25.96
CA ILE A 68 10.17 2.60 -26.35
C ILE A 68 10.35 3.78 -27.32
N GLU A 69 9.27 4.50 -27.64
CA GLU A 69 9.26 5.58 -28.64
C GLU A 69 9.79 6.90 -28.06
N PHE A 70 10.79 7.51 -28.71
CA PHE A 70 11.42 8.75 -28.22
C PHE A 70 10.45 9.94 -28.06
N LYS A 71 9.33 9.96 -28.81
CA LYS A 71 8.28 10.98 -28.69
C LYS A 71 7.52 10.93 -27.35
N ASP A 72 7.48 9.75 -26.72
CA ASP A 72 6.77 9.48 -25.46
C ASP A 72 7.72 9.64 -24.27
N TRP A 73 9.04 9.52 -24.49
CA TRP A 73 10.08 9.68 -23.47
C TRP A 73 9.95 10.94 -22.62
N ARG A 74 9.58 12.09 -23.22
CA ARG A 74 9.34 13.35 -22.50
C ARG A 74 8.22 13.27 -21.44
N ARG A 75 7.26 12.33 -21.58
CA ARG A 75 6.22 12.06 -20.59
C ARG A 75 6.79 11.18 -19.49
N ARG A 76 7.41 10.05 -19.84
CA ARG A 76 7.98 9.14 -18.84
C ARG A 76 9.08 9.81 -17.99
N ARG A 77 9.93 10.67 -18.57
CA ARG A 77 10.83 11.55 -17.79
C ARG A 77 10.11 12.43 -16.77
N ALA A 78 8.90 12.91 -17.07
CA ALA A 78 8.12 13.75 -16.14
C ALA A 78 7.48 12.91 -15.02
N GLU A 79 7.11 11.67 -15.31
CA GLU A 79 6.65 10.68 -14.33
C GLU A 79 7.78 10.28 -13.37
N ILE A 80 8.94 9.86 -13.90
CA ILE A 80 10.16 9.58 -13.09
C ILE A 80 10.54 10.78 -12.24
N LYS A 81 10.51 12.00 -12.81
CA LYS A 81 10.76 13.24 -12.06
C LYS A 81 9.82 13.38 -10.85
N ALA A 82 8.53 13.13 -11.05
CA ALA A 82 7.52 13.25 -9.99
C ALA A 82 7.70 12.17 -8.91
N GLU A 83 8.06 10.93 -9.30
CA GLU A 83 8.39 9.83 -8.37
C GLU A 83 9.60 10.20 -7.50
N ILE A 84 10.69 10.68 -8.10
CA ILE A 84 11.91 11.10 -7.39
C ILE A 84 11.64 12.31 -6.47
N GLU A 85 10.83 13.28 -6.92
CA GLU A 85 10.42 14.42 -6.08
C GLU A 85 9.54 14.02 -4.91
N HIS A 86 8.65 13.04 -5.08
CA HIS A 86 7.69 12.64 -4.05
C HIS A 86 8.32 11.70 -3.01
N TYR A 87 9.04 10.66 -3.43
CA TYR A 87 9.58 9.64 -2.53
C TYR A 87 11.04 9.87 -2.11
N GLY A 88 11.80 10.73 -2.82
CA GLY A 88 13.24 10.87 -2.63
C GLY A 88 13.71 12.24 -2.12
N ILE A 89 13.58 13.28 -2.96
CA ILE A 89 14.29 14.56 -2.76
C ILE A 89 13.40 15.77 -2.43
N GLY A 90 12.07 15.62 -2.49
CA GLY A 90 11.13 16.72 -2.31
C GLY A 90 10.99 17.57 -3.57
N LYS A 91 9.83 18.21 -3.74
CA LYS A 91 9.49 19.01 -4.92
C LYS A 91 10.53 20.09 -5.23
N LYS A 92 11.15 20.03 -6.41
CA LYS A 92 12.00 21.10 -6.94
C LYS A 92 11.10 22.25 -7.41
N PRO A 93 11.25 23.48 -6.91
CA PRO A 93 10.45 24.60 -7.40
C PRO A 93 10.73 24.87 -8.90
N GLY A 94 9.76 25.40 -9.62
CA GLY A 94 9.98 25.88 -10.99
C GLY A 94 10.79 27.18 -11.04
N ARG A 95 11.04 27.68 -12.26
CA ARG A 95 11.57 29.03 -12.48
C ARG A 95 10.68 30.09 -11.80
N PRO A 96 11.24 30.93 -10.91
CA PRO A 96 10.52 32.03 -10.27
C PRO A 96 10.01 33.07 -11.28
N GLN A 97 8.92 33.78 -10.95
CA GLN A 97 8.40 34.87 -11.78
C GLN A 97 9.27 36.13 -11.70
N ASP A 98 9.70 36.50 -10.48
CA ASP A 98 10.61 37.63 -10.25
C ASP A 98 12.04 37.09 -10.10
N ILE A 99 12.76 37.14 -11.22
CA ILE A 99 14.17 36.79 -11.33
C ILE A 99 14.88 37.81 -12.23
N VAL A 100 15.95 38.39 -11.71
CA VAL A 100 16.80 39.34 -12.44
C VAL A 100 18.26 38.94 -12.29
N ALA A 101 19.07 39.25 -13.30
CA ALA A 101 20.51 38.98 -13.27
C ALA A 101 21.31 40.18 -13.82
N SER A 102 22.59 40.21 -13.48
CA SER A 102 23.56 41.19 -13.97
C SER A 102 24.95 40.57 -13.99
N PHE A 103 25.76 40.85 -15.00
CA PHE A 103 27.16 40.43 -15.06
C PHE A 103 28.09 41.62 -14.84
N LYS A 104 29.00 41.53 -13.86
CA LYS A 104 29.97 42.60 -13.57
C LYS A 104 31.17 42.04 -12.82
N ASP A 105 32.37 42.56 -13.11
CA ASP A 105 33.62 42.22 -12.42
C ASP A 105 33.79 40.68 -12.30
N ASP A 106 33.70 40.00 -13.44
CA ASP A 106 33.74 38.53 -13.63
C ASP A 106 32.74 37.72 -12.78
N THR A 107 31.71 38.38 -12.24
CA THR A 107 30.71 37.78 -11.35
C THR A 107 29.31 37.88 -11.95
N LEU A 108 28.70 36.73 -12.23
CA LEU A 108 27.27 36.63 -12.50
C LEU A 108 26.51 36.71 -11.18
N THR A 109 25.66 37.73 -11.02
CA THR A 109 24.76 37.86 -9.87
C THR A 109 23.33 37.59 -10.31
N VAL A 110 22.67 36.63 -9.68
CA VAL A 110 21.25 36.29 -9.92
C VAL A 110 20.45 36.57 -8.65
N LYS A 111 19.41 37.39 -8.75
CA LYS A 111 18.49 37.68 -7.65
C LYS A 111 17.14 37.06 -7.96
N VAL A 112 16.67 36.24 -7.04
CA VAL A 112 15.36 35.59 -7.08
C VAL A 112 14.51 36.17 -5.97
N THR A 113 13.32 36.67 -6.29
CA THR A 113 12.34 37.11 -5.30
C THR A 113 11.10 36.21 -5.34
N HIS A 114 10.68 35.75 -4.16
CA HIS A 114 9.46 34.97 -4.00
C HIS A 114 8.92 35.16 -2.57
N ASN A 115 7.60 35.21 -2.41
CA ASN A 115 6.93 35.43 -1.11
C ASN A 115 7.46 36.64 -0.30
N GLY A 116 7.87 37.71 -0.99
CA GLY A 116 8.42 38.93 -0.37
C GLY A 116 9.86 38.81 0.15
N ALA A 117 10.50 37.64 0.02
CA ALA A 117 11.91 37.43 0.31
C ALA A 117 12.74 37.41 -0.98
N THR A 118 14.00 37.84 -0.89
CA THR A 118 14.96 37.78 -2.01
C THR A 118 16.17 36.93 -1.62
N LEU A 119 16.54 35.99 -2.49
CA LEU A 119 17.79 35.25 -2.44
C LEU A 119 18.73 35.77 -3.53
N THR A 120 20.00 35.96 -3.20
CA THR A 120 21.03 36.34 -4.18
C THR A 120 22.02 35.21 -4.32
N LEU A 121 22.22 34.73 -5.54
CA LEU A 121 23.25 33.79 -5.93
C LEU A 121 24.34 34.54 -6.69
N THR A 122 25.60 34.16 -6.49
CA THR A 122 26.75 34.72 -7.20
C THR A 122 27.64 33.61 -7.70
N ALA A 123 27.93 33.59 -8.99
CA ALA A 123 28.88 32.68 -9.61
C ALA A 123 30.03 33.47 -10.23
N GLU A 124 31.26 33.09 -9.89
CA GLU A 124 32.46 33.56 -10.59
C GLU A 124 32.51 32.90 -11.96
N VAL A 125 32.78 33.68 -13.01
CA VAL A 125 32.84 33.24 -14.40
C VAL A 125 34.22 33.54 -14.97
N GLN A 126 35.03 32.52 -15.19
CA GLN A 126 36.30 32.67 -15.92
C GLN A 126 36.04 32.46 -17.41
N LEU A 127 36.07 33.56 -18.18
CA LEU A 127 35.99 33.54 -19.64
C LEU A 127 37.34 33.18 -20.29
N PRO A 128 37.34 32.54 -21.48
CA PRO A 128 38.50 32.46 -22.36
C PRO A 128 38.81 33.80 -23.04
N ASP A 129 39.95 33.88 -23.74
CA ASP A 129 40.28 35.03 -24.59
C ASP A 129 39.43 35.01 -25.87
N GLY A 130 38.78 36.13 -26.21
CA GLY A 130 38.02 36.31 -27.45
C GLY A 130 36.64 36.94 -27.27
N ASP A 131 35.86 36.99 -28.36
CA ASP A 131 34.53 37.65 -28.39
C ASP A 131 33.36 36.68 -28.06
N GLY A 132 33.60 35.37 -28.04
CA GLY A 132 32.58 34.33 -27.82
C GLY A 132 31.59 34.15 -29.00
N PRO A 133 30.43 33.50 -28.79
CA PRO A 133 30.00 32.89 -27.52
C PRO A 133 30.79 31.62 -27.19
N PHE A 134 31.05 31.40 -25.91
CA PHE A 134 31.84 30.28 -25.42
C PHE A 134 30.94 29.17 -24.85
N PRO A 135 31.17 27.88 -25.17
CA PRO A 135 30.68 26.76 -24.36
C PRO A 135 31.10 26.95 -22.90
N ALA A 136 30.36 26.36 -21.95
CA ALA A 136 30.67 26.55 -20.53
C ALA A 136 30.49 25.28 -19.69
N VAL A 137 31.28 25.17 -18.62
CA VAL A 137 31.09 24.19 -17.54
C VAL A 137 30.67 24.90 -16.26
N ILE A 138 29.57 24.43 -15.66
CA ILE A 138 29.16 24.77 -14.30
C ILE A 138 29.81 23.76 -13.36
N GLY A 139 30.93 24.16 -12.75
CA GLY A 139 31.59 23.37 -11.74
C GLY A 139 31.03 23.64 -10.35
N ILE A 140 30.75 22.59 -9.60
CA ILE A 140 30.17 22.70 -8.25
C ILE A 140 31.29 23.05 -7.26
N GLY A 141 31.13 24.16 -6.54
CA GLY A 141 32.08 24.72 -5.59
C GLY A 141 33.28 25.47 -6.21
N ARG A 142 33.70 25.13 -7.44
CA ARG A 142 34.82 25.73 -8.19
C ARG A 142 34.50 25.70 -9.68
N GLY A 143 35.10 26.57 -10.50
CA GLY A 143 34.77 26.71 -11.93
C GLY A 143 34.80 25.40 -12.75
N SER A 144 35.74 24.48 -12.48
CA SER A 144 35.80 23.13 -13.10
C SER A 144 35.41 21.99 -12.13
N GLY A 145 34.81 22.32 -10.98
CA GLY A 145 34.54 21.38 -9.91
C GLY A 145 35.83 20.78 -9.34
N SER A 146 35.94 19.45 -9.42
CA SER A 146 37.13 18.65 -9.09
C SER A 146 38.01 18.33 -10.29
N LEU A 147 37.52 18.52 -11.52
CA LEU A 147 38.25 18.18 -12.73
C LEU A 147 39.40 19.18 -12.99
N PRO A 148 40.54 18.73 -13.55
CA PRO A 148 41.64 19.60 -13.96
C PRO A 148 41.15 20.74 -14.86
N SER A 149 41.47 21.97 -14.49
CA SER A 149 40.90 23.17 -15.12
C SER A 149 41.39 23.40 -16.56
N ASP A 150 42.53 22.81 -16.92
CA ASP A 150 43.17 22.79 -18.24
C ASP A 150 42.37 21.96 -19.26
N ILE A 151 41.57 20.98 -18.83
CA ILE A 151 40.64 20.28 -19.72
C ILE A 151 39.69 21.28 -20.40
N PHE A 152 39.30 22.34 -19.69
CA PHE A 152 38.34 23.35 -20.16
C PHE A 152 39.02 24.63 -20.70
N SER A 153 40.05 25.17 -20.03
CA SER A 153 40.71 26.39 -20.52
C SER A 153 41.45 26.19 -21.84
N ASP A 154 42.05 25.03 -22.05
CA ASP A 154 42.86 24.77 -23.25
C ASP A 154 41.96 24.48 -24.48
N ARG A 155 40.64 24.58 -24.29
CA ARG A 155 39.55 24.32 -25.25
C ARG A 155 38.61 25.52 -25.44
N ASP A 156 38.97 26.68 -24.90
CA ASP A 156 38.15 27.90 -24.90
C ASP A 156 36.73 27.68 -24.30
N ILE A 157 36.65 26.91 -23.22
CA ILE A 157 35.42 26.65 -22.48
C ILE A 157 35.40 27.50 -21.19
N ALA A 158 34.37 28.34 -21.05
CA ALA A 158 34.16 29.17 -19.88
C ALA A 158 33.88 28.31 -18.64
N ARG A 159 34.35 28.75 -17.47
CA ARG A 159 34.23 28.00 -16.21
C ARG A 159 33.42 28.82 -15.21
N ILE A 160 32.36 28.23 -14.66
CA ILE A 160 31.36 28.90 -13.83
C ILE A 160 31.29 28.21 -12.47
N ALA A 161 31.64 28.91 -11.40
CA ALA A 161 31.67 28.34 -10.05
C ALA A 161 30.29 28.43 -9.36
N PHE A 162 29.60 27.30 -9.19
CA PHE A 162 28.34 27.25 -8.44
C PHE A 162 28.58 27.06 -6.94
N ASN A 163 28.30 28.10 -6.14
CA ASN A 163 28.37 28.03 -4.68
C ASN A 163 27.06 27.48 -4.07
N PHE A 164 26.98 26.17 -3.93
CA PHE A 164 25.79 25.47 -3.41
C PHE A 164 25.34 25.94 -2.02
N SER A 165 26.25 26.43 -1.16
CA SER A 165 25.90 26.88 0.20
C SER A 165 25.11 28.18 0.23
N GLN A 166 25.00 28.89 -0.90
CA GLN A 166 24.10 30.04 -1.05
C GLN A 166 22.63 29.62 -1.14
N VAL A 167 22.36 28.34 -1.42
CA VAL A 167 21.01 27.78 -1.55
C VAL A 167 20.67 26.88 -0.36
N MET A 168 21.58 25.94 -0.04
CA MET A 168 21.46 25.01 1.08
C MET A 168 22.84 24.49 1.52
N ALA A 169 23.10 24.38 2.82
CA ALA A 169 24.32 23.82 3.38
C ALA A 169 24.45 22.30 3.16
N HIS A 170 25.69 21.80 3.11
CA HIS A 170 26.00 20.35 3.03
C HIS A 170 25.37 19.54 4.17
N THR A 171 25.36 20.10 5.38
CA THR A 171 24.66 19.59 6.56
C THR A 171 23.49 20.52 6.85
N GLN A 172 22.35 20.30 6.18
CA GLN A 172 21.23 21.22 6.26
C GLN A 172 20.60 21.30 7.67
N LYS A 173 20.02 22.46 7.98
CA LYS A 173 19.08 22.66 9.08
C LYS A 173 17.68 22.86 8.48
N ARG A 174 16.89 21.79 8.44
CA ARG A 174 15.54 21.79 7.83
C ARG A 174 14.72 23.01 8.25
N GLY A 175 14.15 23.72 7.27
CA GLY A 175 13.38 24.95 7.47
C GLY A 175 14.19 26.23 7.70
N GLN A 176 15.52 26.17 7.86
CA GLN A 176 16.38 27.34 8.13
C GLN A 176 17.35 27.69 7.00
N GLU A 177 17.32 26.94 5.89
CA GLU A 177 18.24 27.13 4.77
C GLU A 177 17.85 28.35 3.92
N PRO A 178 18.79 28.96 3.17
CA PRO A 178 18.52 30.15 2.37
C PRO A 178 17.30 30.02 1.44
N ILE A 179 17.08 28.83 0.84
CA ILE A 179 15.92 28.52 -0.01
C ILE A 179 14.59 28.44 0.76
N ASN A 180 14.58 28.03 2.04
CA ASN A 180 13.34 27.97 2.83
C ASN A 180 12.74 29.36 3.08
N ARG A 181 13.54 30.42 3.03
CA ARG A 181 13.04 31.80 3.12
C ARG A 181 12.24 32.24 1.89
N LEU A 182 12.53 31.67 0.72
CA LEU A 182 11.71 31.87 -0.48
C LEU A 182 10.47 30.97 -0.45
N TYR A 183 10.65 29.70 -0.07
CA TYR A 183 9.63 28.66 -0.07
C TYR A 183 9.40 28.12 1.34
N PRO A 184 8.65 28.85 2.21
CA PRO A 184 8.45 28.47 3.61
C PRO A 184 7.72 27.13 3.75
N ASP A 185 6.84 26.79 2.81
CA ASP A 185 6.08 25.52 2.81
C ASP A 185 6.94 24.29 2.47
N LEU A 186 8.20 24.50 2.01
CA LEU A 186 9.13 23.43 1.63
C LEU A 186 10.17 23.16 2.72
N THR A 187 9.77 23.18 4.00
CA THR A 187 10.64 22.89 5.16
C THR A 187 11.35 21.54 5.08
N HIS A 188 10.73 20.54 4.47
CA HIS A 188 11.22 19.15 4.38
C HIS A 188 12.02 18.84 3.11
N ILE A 189 12.27 19.82 2.22
CA ILE A 189 13.00 19.61 0.96
C ILE A 189 14.41 19.00 1.17
N GLY A 190 14.78 18.05 0.31
CA GLY A 190 16.11 17.46 0.27
C GLY A 190 17.12 18.36 -0.46
N ALA A 191 18.39 18.25 -0.08
CA ALA A 191 19.45 19.08 -0.65
C ALA A 191 19.64 18.87 -2.16
N TYR A 192 19.47 17.66 -2.68
CA TYR A 192 19.58 17.42 -4.12
C TYR A 192 18.48 18.10 -4.95
N SER A 193 17.31 18.37 -4.36
CA SER A 193 16.26 19.18 -4.98
C SER A 193 16.63 20.66 -4.96
N ALA A 194 17.04 21.18 -3.79
CA ALA A 194 17.44 22.57 -3.60
C ALA A 194 18.68 22.98 -4.43
N TRP A 195 19.72 22.16 -4.46
CA TRP A 195 20.94 22.46 -5.22
C TRP A 195 20.72 22.43 -6.72
N SER A 196 19.94 21.46 -7.22
CA SER A 196 19.55 21.40 -8.64
C SER A 196 18.71 22.61 -9.04
N TRP A 197 17.84 23.11 -8.14
CA TRP A 197 17.16 24.40 -8.33
C TRP A 197 18.17 25.54 -8.47
N GLY A 198 19.18 25.60 -7.59
CA GLY A 198 20.25 26.61 -7.65
C GLY A 198 20.99 26.64 -8.99
N VAL A 199 21.40 25.48 -9.52
CA VAL A 199 22.03 25.38 -10.85
C VAL A 199 21.09 25.89 -11.95
N SER A 200 19.80 25.51 -11.92
CA SER A 200 18.81 26.04 -12.86
C SER A 200 18.64 27.56 -12.80
N ARG A 201 18.80 28.19 -11.62
CA ARG A 201 18.78 29.66 -11.49
C ARG A 201 20.05 30.33 -12.02
N ILE A 202 21.21 29.66 -11.97
CA ILE A 202 22.42 30.14 -12.67
C ILE A 202 22.19 30.12 -14.19
N ILE A 203 21.57 29.07 -14.74
CA ILE A 203 21.26 28.98 -16.17
C ILE A 203 20.22 30.04 -16.59
N ASP A 204 19.21 30.32 -15.76
CA ASP A 204 18.31 31.46 -15.98
C ASP A 204 19.05 32.82 -15.92
N GLY A 205 20.06 32.93 -15.07
CA GLY A 205 20.95 34.09 -15.02
C GLY A 205 21.68 34.31 -16.34
N LEU A 206 22.32 33.28 -16.87
CA LEU A 206 23.02 33.30 -18.16
C LEU A 206 22.11 33.70 -19.34
N GLU A 207 20.85 33.28 -19.31
CA GLU A 207 19.83 33.71 -20.29
C GLU A 207 19.53 35.21 -20.17
N LEU A 208 19.36 35.73 -18.95
CA LEU A 208 19.00 37.13 -18.70
C LEU A 208 20.15 38.11 -19.02
N VAL A 209 21.41 37.66 -18.96
CA VAL A 209 22.59 38.48 -19.26
C VAL A 209 23.24 38.16 -20.62
N GLU A 210 22.54 37.50 -21.54
CA GLU A 210 23.13 37.02 -22.81
C GLU A 210 23.74 38.12 -23.70
N ASN A 211 23.36 39.39 -23.49
CA ASN A 211 23.92 40.55 -24.18
C ASN A 211 25.18 41.13 -23.50
N GLU A 212 25.48 40.73 -22.26
CA GLU A 212 26.64 41.15 -21.45
C GLU A 212 27.68 40.04 -21.32
N LEU A 213 27.25 38.79 -21.31
CA LEU A 213 28.05 37.60 -21.03
C LEU A 213 27.87 36.57 -22.17
N PRO A 214 28.82 36.46 -23.12
CA PRO A 214 28.67 35.68 -24.34
C PRO A 214 28.91 34.18 -24.08
N ILE A 215 27.89 33.50 -23.54
CA ILE A 215 27.93 32.07 -23.24
C ILE A 215 26.98 31.30 -24.16
N ASP A 216 27.48 30.24 -24.79
CA ASP A 216 26.68 29.34 -25.61
C ASP A 216 25.85 28.40 -24.72
N ARG A 217 24.60 28.79 -24.51
CA ARG A 217 23.62 28.04 -23.71
C ARG A 217 23.21 26.69 -24.34
N LYS A 218 23.59 26.39 -25.59
CA LYS A 218 23.43 25.06 -26.20
C LYS A 218 24.53 24.07 -25.81
N HIS A 219 25.66 24.56 -25.29
CA HIS A 219 26.84 23.77 -24.96
C HIS A 219 27.26 24.03 -23.51
N LEU A 220 26.33 23.72 -22.59
CA LEU A 220 26.54 23.78 -21.14
C LEU A 220 26.83 22.39 -20.57
N ALA A 221 27.88 22.29 -19.75
CA ALA A 221 28.16 21.13 -18.91
C ALA A 221 27.91 21.40 -17.41
N VAL A 222 27.71 20.34 -16.62
CA VAL A 222 27.76 20.39 -15.16
C VAL A 222 28.67 19.30 -14.61
N THR A 223 29.46 19.61 -13.57
CA THR A 223 30.36 18.63 -12.95
C THR A 223 30.67 18.88 -11.47
N GLY A 224 31.01 17.81 -10.77
CA GLY A 224 31.46 17.76 -9.39
C GLY A 224 31.84 16.34 -9.00
N CYS A 225 32.45 16.17 -7.82
CA CYS A 225 32.83 14.87 -7.25
C CYS A 225 32.11 14.53 -5.94
N SER A 226 31.94 13.25 -5.60
CA SER A 226 31.36 12.80 -4.33
C SER A 226 29.91 13.32 -4.21
N PHE A 227 29.52 13.93 -3.07
CA PHE A 227 28.23 14.62 -2.95
C PHE A 227 28.00 15.70 -4.03
N ALA A 228 29.06 16.34 -4.54
CA ALA A 228 28.96 17.27 -5.66
C ALA A 228 28.80 16.53 -7.01
N GLY A 229 29.27 15.28 -7.12
CA GLY A 229 29.00 14.41 -8.27
C GLY A 229 27.55 13.93 -8.30
N LYS A 230 26.99 13.59 -7.12
CA LYS A 230 25.55 13.37 -6.93
C LYS A 230 24.76 14.61 -7.37
N MET A 231 25.15 15.79 -6.89
CA MET A 231 24.54 17.08 -7.25
C MET A 231 24.63 17.40 -8.75
N ALA A 232 25.76 17.09 -9.41
CA ALA A 232 25.89 17.23 -10.86
C ALA A 232 24.91 16.33 -11.62
N LEU A 233 24.76 15.07 -11.18
CA LEU A 233 23.79 14.14 -11.75
C LEU A 233 22.34 14.62 -11.58
N PHE A 234 21.95 15.04 -10.37
CA PHE A 234 20.61 15.58 -10.13
C PHE A 234 20.37 16.87 -10.93
N ALA A 235 21.34 17.80 -11.01
CA ALA A 235 21.21 19.00 -11.84
C ALA A 235 21.04 18.64 -13.32
N GLY A 236 21.84 17.71 -13.83
CA GLY A 236 21.72 17.15 -15.17
C GLY A 236 20.34 16.57 -15.44
N ALA A 237 19.83 15.71 -14.55
CA ALA A 237 18.51 15.10 -14.68
C ALA A 237 17.35 16.12 -14.60
N PHE A 238 17.46 17.12 -13.72
CA PHE A 238 16.39 18.08 -13.41
C PHE A 238 16.46 19.42 -14.17
N ASP A 239 17.44 19.61 -15.06
CA ASP A 239 17.47 20.73 -16.00
C ASP A 239 17.82 20.24 -17.41
N GLU A 240 16.83 20.22 -18.29
CA GLU A 240 16.92 19.75 -19.67
C GLU A 240 17.78 20.67 -20.59
N ARG A 241 18.30 21.79 -20.07
CA ARG A 241 19.23 22.73 -20.76
C ARG A 241 20.72 22.39 -20.61
N ILE A 242 21.06 21.37 -19.81
CA ILE A 242 22.46 20.93 -19.64
C ILE A 242 22.79 19.88 -20.70
N ALA A 243 23.69 20.19 -21.63
CA ALA A 243 24.06 19.33 -22.76
C ALA A 243 24.94 18.14 -22.34
N LEU A 244 25.83 18.33 -21.35
CA LEU A 244 26.76 17.32 -20.85
C LEU A 244 26.77 17.27 -19.31
N THR A 245 26.52 16.10 -18.74
CA THR A 245 26.64 15.86 -17.29
C THR A 245 27.86 14.99 -17.01
N ILE A 246 28.79 15.43 -16.17
CA ILE A 246 29.96 14.65 -15.75
C ILE A 246 29.89 14.43 -14.24
N ALA A 247 29.41 13.26 -13.83
CA ALA A 247 29.25 12.87 -12.44
C ALA A 247 30.47 12.06 -11.97
N GLN A 248 31.40 12.70 -11.27
CA GLN A 248 32.61 12.05 -10.76
C GLN A 248 32.37 11.42 -9.38
N GLU A 249 32.75 10.15 -9.21
CA GLU A 249 32.83 9.42 -7.94
C GLU A 249 31.57 9.63 -7.06
N SER A 250 30.38 9.61 -7.69
CA SER A 250 29.13 10.05 -7.07
C SER A 250 28.55 9.05 -6.07
N GLY A 251 28.74 7.76 -6.33
CA GLY A 251 28.42 6.64 -5.45
C GLY A 251 26.93 6.41 -5.12
N GLY A 252 26.64 5.80 -3.96
CA GLY A 252 25.28 5.48 -3.48
C GLY A 252 24.45 6.74 -3.23
N GLY A 253 23.27 6.86 -3.86
CA GLY A 253 22.53 8.12 -3.92
C GLY A 253 23.02 9.08 -5.02
N GLY A 254 23.96 8.63 -5.85
CA GLY A 254 24.39 9.21 -7.11
C GLY A 254 24.09 8.25 -8.26
N ALA A 255 25.13 7.68 -8.88
CA ALA A 255 24.97 6.71 -9.96
C ALA A 255 24.59 5.29 -9.50
N ALA A 256 24.96 4.89 -8.26
CA ALA A 256 24.67 3.55 -7.76
C ALA A 256 23.19 3.40 -7.35
N ALA A 257 22.61 2.24 -7.70
CA ALA A 257 21.21 1.90 -7.48
C ALA A 257 20.94 1.38 -6.05
N TRP A 258 19.85 1.82 -5.44
CA TRP A 258 19.48 1.46 -4.08
C TRP A 258 19.24 -0.04 -3.91
N ARG A 259 18.50 -0.66 -4.84
CA ARG A 259 18.24 -2.11 -4.83
C ARG A 259 19.52 -2.94 -4.87
N VAL A 260 20.48 -2.54 -5.71
CA VAL A 260 21.73 -3.29 -5.87
C VAL A 260 22.64 -3.06 -4.67
N SER A 261 22.79 -1.81 -4.21
CA SER A 261 23.59 -1.50 -3.02
C SER A 261 23.09 -2.22 -1.76
N GLN A 262 21.79 -2.44 -1.62
CA GLN A 262 21.20 -3.20 -0.50
C GLN A 262 21.59 -4.70 -0.48
N THR A 263 22.17 -5.21 -1.58
CA THR A 263 22.70 -6.59 -1.68
C THR A 263 24.22 -6.69 -1.52
N LEU A 264 24.90 -5.56 -1.29
CA LEU A 264 26.35 -5.48 -1.09
C LEU A 264 26.70 -5.28 0.40
N GLY A 265 28.00 -5.27 0.70
CA GLY A 265 28.55 -5.11 2.05
C GLY A 265 28.53 -3.66 2.56
N ASN A 266 29.70 -3.14 2.94
CA ASN A 266 29.84 -1.89 3.68
C ASN A 266 29.82 -0.65 2.74
N VAL A 267 28.71 -0.51 2.01
CA VAL A 267 28.49 0.51 0.98
C VAL A 267 27.46 1.58 1.39
N GLU A 268 27.40 2.70 0.67
CA GLU A 268 26.33 3.70 0.84
C GLU A 268 24.97 3.14 0.33
N THR A 269 24.13 2.64 1.25
CA THR A 269 22.76 2.18 0.99
C THR A 269 21.71 3.26 1.30
N LEU A 270 20.44 3.03 0.95
CA LEU A 270 19.35 3.97 1.22
C LEU A 270 19.19 4.22 2.73
N GLY A 271 19.29 3.16 3.55
CA GLY A 271 19.23 3.28 5.01
C GLY A 271 20.48 3.90 5.66
N ASN A 272 21.60 3.98 4.93
CA ASN A 272 22.91 4.40 5.44
C ASN A 272 23.49 5.66 4.75
N THR A 273 22.68 6.37 3.96
CA THR A 273 23.04 7.69 3.40
C THR A 273 22.64 8.85 4.33
N SER A 274 23.09 10.07 4.01
CA SER A 274 22.81 11.26 4.81
C SER A 274 21.36 11.72 4.67
N ARG A 275 20.61 11.69 5.78
CA ARG A 275 19.28 12.30 5.92
C ARG A 275 19.23 13.78 5.50
N ALA A 276 20.34 14.50 5.57
CA ALA A 276 20.41 15.89 5.13
C ALA A 276 20.21 16.09 3.61
N TRP A 277 20.41 15.06 2.77
CA TRP A 277 20.34 15.24 1.32
C TRP A 277 19.01 14.87 0.67
N PHE A 278 18.18 14.12 1.38
CA PHE A 278 16.89 13.57 0.95
C PHE A 278 15.74 14.07 1.85
N ILE A 279 14.50 13.66 1.59
CA ILE A 279 13.38 13.86 2.53
C ILE A 279 13.40 12.78 3.62
N GLU A 280 12.86 13.05 4.81
CA GLU A 280 12.84 12.03 5.88
C GLU A 280 11.98 10.81 5.50
N ASP A 281 10.90 11.04 4.75
CA ASP A 281 9.97 9.98 4.33
C ASP A 281 10.63 8.97 3.38
N MET A 282 11.74 9.32 2.69
CA MET A 282 12.49 8.34 1.89
C MET A 282 12.99 7.18 2.76
N PHE A 283 13.30 7.43 4.03
CA PHE A 283 13.91 6.42 4.90
C PHE A 283 12.92 5.33 5.36
N GLN A 284 11.63 5.43 5.02
CA GLN A 284 10.70 4.29 5.17
C GLN A 284 11.08 3.11 4.27
N PHE A 285 11.76 3.36 3.15
CA PHE A 285 12.27 2.34 2.23
C PHE A 285 13.58 1.67 2.69
N SER A 286 14.13 2.02 3.87
CA SER A 286 15.48 1.57 4.30
C SER A 286 15.66 0.04 4.35
N ASN A 287 14.57 -0.71 4.58
CA ASN A 287 14.54 -2.17 4.56
C ASN A 287 13.51 -2.71 3.55
N ALA A 288 13.12 -1.89 2.57
CA ALA A 288 12.06 -2.18 1.59
C ALA A 288 12.31 -1.42 0.27
N VAL A 289 13.57 -1.41 -0.19
CA VAL A 289 14.02 -0.65 -1.38
C VAL A 289 13.32 -1.12 -2.66
N GLU A 290 12.86 -2.36 -2.69
CA GLU A 290 12.05 -2.94 -3.77
C GLU A 290 10.66 -2.31 -3.92
N ARG A 291 10.15 -1.61 -2.89
CA ARG A 291 8.90 -0.81 -2.97
C ARG A 291 9.10 0.60 -3.51
N LEU A 292 10.34 1.10 -3.64
CA LEU A 292 10.59 2.43 -4.18
C LEU A 292 10.29 2.43 -5.69
N PRO A 293 9.34 3.23 -6.23
CA PRO A 293 8.84 3.04 -7.60
C PRO A 293 9.82 3.47 -8.70
N TYR A 294 10.99 3.99 -8.34
CA TYR A 294 12.10 4.29 -9.23
C TYR A 294 13.41 3.68 -8.69
N ASP A 295 14.47 3.70 -9.49
CA ASP A 295 15.85 3.58 -8.97
C ASP A 295 16.82 4.53 -9.72
N HIS A 296 18.09 4.60 -9.31
CA HIS A 296 19.02 5.62 -9.78
C HIS A 296 19.52 5.42 -11.23
N HIS A 297 19.23 4.28 -11.87
CA HIS A 297 19.37 4.11 -13.31
C HIS A 297 18.37 4.98 -14.09
N GLU A 298 17.18 5.21 -13.54
CA GLU A 298 16.18 6.14 -14.10
C GLU A 298 16.53 7.60 -13.85
N LEU A 299 17.10 7.93 -12.68
CA LEU A 299 17.71 9.25 -12.44
C LEU A 299 18.77 9.57 -13.51
N MET A 300 19.64 8.61 -13.82
CA MET A 300 20.56 8.75 -14.95
C MET A 300 19.81 8.87 -16.28
N ALA A 301 18.83 8.00 -16.54
CA ALA A 301 18.06 8.02 -17.78
C ALA A 301 17.40 9.37 -18.06
N MET A 302 16.92 10.10 -17.05
CA MET A 302 16.35 11.46 -17.20
C MET A 302 17.29 12.45 -17.93
N VAL A 303 18.60 12.20 -17.96
CA VAL A 303 19.53 12.98 -18.79
C VAL A 303 19.27 12.76 -20.29
N ALA A 304 18.94 11.54 -20.72
CA ALA A 304 18.70 11.18 -22.11
C ALA A 304 17.65 12.08 -22.79
N PRO A 305 17.92 12.63 -23.99
CA PRO A 305 18.99 12.26 -24.91
C PRO A 305 20.31 13.02 -24.73
N ARG A 306 20.46 13.86 -23.70
CA ARG A 306 21.70 14.65 -23.46
C ARG A 306 22.85 13.72 -23.07
N ALA A 307 24.07 14.25 -23.05
CA ALA A 307 25.25 13.45 -22.77
C ALA A 307 25.47 13.26 -21.26
N LEU A 308 25.87 12.05 -20.86
CA LEU A 308 26.19 11.68 -19.49
C LEU A 308 27.48 10.85 -19.46
N LEU A 309 28.46 11.32 -18.71
CA LEU A 309 29.68 10.58 -18.36
C LEU A 309 29.69 10.34 -16.84
N VAL A 310 29.77 9.07 -16.44
CA VAL A 310 29.93 8.67 -15.03
C VAL A 310 31.36 8.22 -14.79
N LEU A 311 32.03 8.78 -13.80
CA LEU A 311 33.34 8.31 -13.35
C LEU A 311 33.21 7.67 -11.96
N GLY A 312 33.92 6.56 -11.73
CA GLY A 312 33.96 5.87 -10.44
C GLY A 312 35.39 5.49 -10.03
N ASN A 313 35.55 5.14 -8.76
CA ASN A 313 36.83 4.80 -8.12
C ASN A 313 36.63 3.62 -7.14
N PRO A 314 36.87 2.37 -7.58
CA PRO A 314 36.60 1.16 -6.83
C PRO A 314 37.56 0.94 -5.64
N ASP A 315 38.57 1.80 -5.44
CA ASP A 315 39.40 1.81 -4.23
C ASP A 315 38.60 2.25 -2.99
N TYR A 316 37.43 2.87 -3.17
CA TYR A 316 36.56 3.35 -2.10
C TYR A 316 35.23 2.58 -2.07
N GLU A 317 35.18 1.47 -1.32
CA GLU A 317 34.01 0.59 -1.18
C GLU A 317 32.70 1.35 -0.97
N TRP A 318 32.72 2.39 -0.12
CA TRP A 318 31.57 3.24 0.20
C TRP A 318 30.84 3.81 -1.03
N LEU A 319 31.55 4.03 -2.15
CA LEU A 319 30.93 4.51 -3.40
C LEU A 319 29.99 3.48 -4.04
N ALA A 320 30.00 2.21 -3.63
CA ALA A 320 29.14 1.17 -4.19
C ALA A 320 29.34 1.02 -5.73
N ASP A 321 30.57 1.16 -6.24
CA ASP A 321 30.82 1.20 -7.69
C ASP A 321 30.42 -0.07 -8.45
N GLU A 322 30.29 -1.23 -7.77
CA GLU A 322 29.66 -2.43 -8.34
C GLU A 322 28.17 -2.18 -8.66
N SER A 323 27.44 -1.58 -7.73
CA SER A 323 26.06 -1.10 -7.94
C SER A 323 26.00 0.02 -8.98
N GLY A 324 26.98 0.94 -8.96
CA GLY A 324 27.19 1.96 -10.00
C GLY A 324 27.33 1.36 -11.40
N TYR A 325 28.11 0.27 -11.55
CA TYR A 325 28.25 -0.46 -12.80
C TYR A 325 26.94 -1.09 -13.27
N VAL A 326 26.21 -1.81 -12.40
CA VAL A 326 24.91 -2.40 -12.76
C VAL A 326 23.93 -1.32 -13.22
N SER A 327 23.84 -0.22 -12.46
CA SER A 327 22.99 0.94 -12.74
C SER A 327 23.36 1.63 -14.06
N CYS A 328 24.66 1.84 -14.33
CA CYS A 328 25.12 2.41 -15.60
C CYS A 328 24.79 1.50 -16.80
N ARG A 329 24.94 0.18 -16.63
CA ARG A 329 24.61 -0.80 -17.68
C ARG A 329 23.12 -0.81 -18.00
N ALA A 330 22.28 -0.71 -16.99
CA ALA A 330 20.83 -0.57 -17.10
C ALA A 330 20.44 0.75 -17.79
N ALA A 331 20.93 1.89 -17.31
CA ALA A 331 20.65 3.22 -17.87
C ALA A 331 21.07 3.33 -19.35
N HIS A 332 22.19 2.72 -19.75
CA HIS A 332 22.70 2.75 -21.13
C HIS A 332 21.72 2.18 -22.16
N GLU A 333 20.83 1.25 -21.77
CA GLU A 333 19.81 0.68 -22.65
C GLU A 333 18.79 1.72 -23.14
N VAL A 334 18.58 2.82 -22.39
CA VAL A 334 17.75 3.95 -22.83
C VAL A 334 18.39 4.67 -24.03
N TRP A 335 19.69 4.98 -23.96
CA TRP A 335 20.42 5.60 -25.08
C TRP A 335 20.56 4.67 -26.29
N LYS A 336 20.77 3.36 -26.06
CA LYS A 336 20.78 2.35 -27.13
C LYS A 336 19.42 2.27 -27.85
N THR A 337 18.33 2.28 -27.09
CA THR A 337 16.95 2.25 -27.61
C THR A 337 16.67 3.46 -28.50
N PHE A 338 17.11 4.65 -28.08
CA PHE A 338 17.04 5.87 -28.89
C PHE A 338 18.12 6.00 -29.97
N ARG A 339 18.93 4.95 -30.20
CA ARG A 339 19.99 4.90 -31.23
C ARG A 339 21.06 6.00 -31.11
N ILE A 340 21.31 6.44 -29.88
CA ILE A 340 22.36 7.41 -29.50
C ILE A 340 23.27 6.85 -28.40
N PRO A 341 23.78 5.60 -28.53
CA PRO A 341 24.52 4.90 -27.47
C PRO A 341 25.86 5.57 -27.11
N ASP A 342 26.36 6.46 -27.97
CA ASP A 342 27.60 7.19 -27.82
C ASP A 342 27.47 8.47 -26.96
N ARG A 343 26.26 8.83 -26.52
CA ARG A 343 26.04 9.94 -25.58
C ARG A 343 26.04 9.51 -24.10
N PHE A 344 26.14 8.22 -23.82
CA PHE A 344 26.30 7.70 -22.46
C PHE A 344 27.59 6.88 -22.36
N GLY A 345 28.39 7.16 -21.34
CA GLY A 345 29.62 6.42 -21.07
C GLY A 345 29.89 6.35 -19.57
N PHE A 346 30.62 5.33 -19.15
CA PHE A 346 31.08 5.19 -17.77
C PHE A 346 32.49 4.63 -17.69
N SER A 347 33.25 5.12 -16.71
CA SER A 347 34.62 4.70 -16.48
C SER A 347 34.90 4.59 -14.99
N ILE A 348 35.11 3.37 -14.53
CA ILE A 348 35.38 3.04 -13.12
C ILE A 348 36.78 2.43 -13.06
N VAL A 349 37.74 3.17 -12.51
CA VAL A 349 39.14 2.71 -12.39
C VAL A 349 39.70 3.14 -11.04
N GLY A 350 40.56 2.32 -10.44
CA GLY A 350 41.24 2.62 -9.18
C GLY A 350 42.66 3.15 -9.37
N GLY A 351 43.43 3.15 -8.29
CA GLY A 351 44.83 3.58 -8.25
C GLY A 351 45.02 5.09 -8.09
N HIS A 352 44.02 5.81 -7.56
CA HIS A 352 44.10 7.26 -7.35
C HIS A 352 43.29 7.74 -6.13
N GLN A 353 43.65 8.93 -5.62
CA GLN A 353 42.93 9.53 -4.50
C GLN A 353 41.50 9.93 -4.88
N HIS A 354 40.61 9.91 -3.89
CA HIS A 354 39.22 10.37 -4.05
C HIS A 354 39.16 11.77 -4.66
N CYS A 355 38.29 11.96 -5.65
CA CYS A 355 38.11 13.18 -6.42
C CYS A 355 39.30 13.65 -7.28
N GLN A 356 40.37 12.87 -7.40
CA GLN A 356 41.47 13.16 -8.33
C GLN A 356 41.21 12.46 -9.67
N LEU A 357 41.10 13.20 -10.78
CA LEU A 357 41.02 12.59 -12.11
C LEU A 357 42.39 11.94 -12.47
N PRO A 358 42.47 10.61 -12.68
CA PRO A 358 43.71 9.95 -13.08
C PRO A 358 43.99 10.14 -14.58
N THR A 359 45.26 10.04 -14.96
CA THR A 359 45.70 10.08 -16.37
C THR A 359 45.03 8.99 -17.23
N SER A 360 44.59 7.89 -16.63
CA SER A 360 43.89 6.78 -17.29
C SER A 360 42.44 7.09 -17.70
N GLN A 361 41.77 8.03 -17.00
CA GLN A 361 40.40 8.49 -17.30
C GLN A 361 40.37 9.81 -18.08
N ARG A 362 41.40 10.66 -17.96
CA ARG A 362 41.45 11.98 -18.61
C ARG A 362 41.03 11.97 -20.09
N PRO A 363 41.49 11.04 -20.96
CA PRO A 363 41.08 11.01 -22.37
C PRO A 363 39.58 10.83 -22.60
N GLU A 364 38.85 10.24 -21.65
CA GLU A 364 37.40 10.01 -21.75
C GLU A 364 36.62 11.28 -21.45
N VAL A 365 37.05 12.02 -20.41
CA VAL A 365 36.52 13.34 -20.07
C VAL A 365 36.73 14.30 -21.23
N GLU A 366 37.95 14.31 -21.78
CA GLU A 366 38.33 15.10 -22.95
C GLU A 366 37.46 14.74 -24.16
N ALA A 367 37.32 13.46 -24.52
CA ALA A 367 36.47 13.05 -25.65
C ALA A 367 34.98 13.44 -25.50
N PHE A 368 34.41 13.39 -24.28
CA PHE A 368 33.04 13.85 -24.05
C PHE A 368 32.92 15.38 -24.15
N VAL A 369 33.90 16.12 -23.65
CA VAL A 369 33.98 17.58 -23.78
C VAL A 369 34.10 18.00 -25.25
N ASP A 370 35.05 17.41 -25.99
CA ASP A 370 35.29 17.69 -27.40
C ASP A 370 34.02 17.41 -28.25
N LYS A 371 33.32 16.31 -27.98
CA LYS A 371 32.12 15.95 -28.73
C LYS A 371 30.89 16.78 -28.41
N PHE A 372 30.62 17.01 -27.13
CA PHE A 372 29.33 17.54 -26.68
C PHE A 372 29.36 19.03 -26.29
N LEU A 373 30.55 19.64 -26.22
CA LEU A 373 30.71 21.09 -26.04
C LEU A 373 31.34 21.78 -27.26
N LEU A 374 32.25 21.11 -27.99
CA LEU A 374 32.89 21.67 -29.19
C LEU A 374 32.34 21.13 -30.52
N GLY A 375 31.54 20.06 -30.46
CA GLY A 375 30.91 19.47 -31.65
C GLY A 375 31.82 18.58 -32.49
N ASP A 376 32.95 18.09 -31.95
CA ASP A 376 33.82 17.12 -32.62
C ASP A 376 33.09 15.78 -32.80
N LYS A 377 32.75 15.45 -34.04
CA LYS A 377 32.01 14.22 -34.37
C LYS A 377 32.89 12.97 -34.40
N ASP A 378 34.21 13.16 -34.51
CA ASP A 378 35.18 12.06 -34.62
C ASP A 378 35.68 11.60 -33.24
N ALA A 379 35.43 12.40 -32.18
CA ALA A 379 35.70 12.03 -30.80
C ALA A 379 34.95 10.75 -30.36
N ILE A 380 35.72 9.80 -29.80
CA ILE A 380 35.23 8.44 -29.44
C ILE A 380 34.71 8.44 -28.00
N THR A 381 33.40 8.56 -27.86
CA THR A 381 32.68 8.61 -26.57
C THR A 381 32.05 7.28 -26.15
N THR A 382 32.32 6.18 -26.86
CA THR A 382 31.88 4.83 -26.45
C THR A 382 32.78 4.29 -25.34
N VAL A 383 32.56 4.75 -24.11
CA VAL A 383 33.38 4.44 -22.93
C VAL A 383 32.65 3.51 -21.97
N THR A 384 33.26 2.35 -21.70
CA THR A 384 32.74 1.32 -20.77
C THR A 384 33.88 0.64 -20.00
N LYS A 385 34.63 1.40 -19.20
CA LYS A 385 35.74 0.85 -18.38
C LYS A 385 35.25 0.47 -16.98
N HIS A 386 35.58 -0.73 -16.51
CA HIS A 386 35.25 -1.20 -15.15
C HIS A 386 36.06 -2.45 -14.78
N PRO A 387 36.28 -2.75 -13.48
CA PRO A 387 36.87 -4.02 -13.02
C PRO A 387 35.85 -5.18 -12.95
N PHE A 388 34.55 -4.87 -12.90
CA PHE A 388 33.45 -5.79 -12.57
C PHE A 388 33.07 -6.81 -13.68
N GLN A 389 34.01 -7.65 -14.11
CA GLN A 389 33.78 -8.64 -15.18
C GLN A 389 32.90 -9.82 -14.73
N SER A 390 32.93 -10.16 -13.45
CA SER A 390 32.17 -11.26 -12.83
C SER A 390 30.75 -10.89 -12.37
N VAL A 391 30.39 -9.60 -12.41
CA VAL A 391 29.14 -9.08 -11.84
C VAL A 391 27.97 -9.31 -12.79
N GLU A 392 26.96 -10.03 -12.30
CA GLU A 392 25.78 -10.46 -13.06
C GLU A 392 24.73 -9.34 -13.16
N HIS A 393 25.11 -8.28 -13.87
CA HIS A 393 24.27 -7.10 -14.03
C HIS A 393 22.96 -7.35 -14.80
N LYS A 394 22.87 -8.40 -15.65
CA LYS A 394 21.72 -8.59 -16.55
C LYS A 394 20.43 -8.98 -15.84
N MET A 395 20.48 -9.83 -14.81
CA MET A 395 19.28 -10.28 -14.09
C MET A 395 18.49 -9.11 -13.47
N TRP A 396 19.15 -7.97 -13.23
CA TRP A 396 18.53 -6.75 -12.74
C TRP A 396 17.70 -6.02 -13.79
N TYR A 397 17.86 -6.31 -15.10
CA TYR A 397 17.24 -5.55 -16.18
C TYR A 397 16.87 -6.32 -17.46
N ASP A 398 17.01 -7.64 -17.48
CA ASP A 398 16.68 -8.45 -18.66
C ASP A 398 15.19 -8.62 -18.90
N GLY A 399 14.36 -8.49 -17.87
CA GLY A 399 12.90 -8.41 -18.00
C GLY A 399 12.47 -7.36 -19.04
N TRP A 400 13.06 -6.16 -18.99
CA TRP A 400 12.70 -5.06 -19.89
C TRP A 400 13.40 -5.09 -21.25
N THR A 401 14.57 -5.73 -21.35
CA THR A 401 15.29 -5.86 -22.64
C THR A 401 14.95 -7.12 -23.42
N THR A 402 14.37 -8.14 -22.79
CA THR A 402 14.04 -9.43 -23.41
C THR A 402 12.58 -9.87 -23.27
N GLY A 403 11.80 -9.22 -22.40
CA GLY A 403 10.43 -9.63 -22.06
C GLY A 403 10.34 -10.77 -21.05
N LYS A 404 11.47 -11.28 -20.53
CA LYS A 404 11.51 -12.30 -19.48
C LYS A 404 12.63 -12.01 -18.48
N SER A 405 12.25 -11.78 -17.23
CA SER A 405 13.20 -11.59 -16.14
C SER A 405 13.92 -12.90 -15.80
N THR A 406 15.23 -12.86 -15.56
CA THR A 406 15.97 -13.94 -14.88
C THR A 406 16.28 -13.62 -13.42
N PHE A 407 15.74 -12.53 -12.88
CA PHE A 407 15.88 -12.19 -11.47
C PHE A 407 15.37 -13.34 -10.58
N PRO A 408 16.18 -13.88 -9.66
CA PRO A 408 15.78 -15.05 -8.88
C PRO A 408 14.73 -14.67 -7.84
N VAL A 409 13.55 -15.26 -7.98
CA VAL A 409 12.50 -15.20 -6.97
C VAL A 409 12.77 -16.32 -5.95
N PRO A 410 12.85 -16.01 -4.65
CA PRO A 410 13.08 -16.99 -3.60
C PRO A 410 11.77 -17.73 -3.23
N ASP A 411 11.24 -18.50 -4.17
CA ASP A 411 10.32 -19.58 -3.80
C ASP A 411 11.11 -20.75 -3.19
N ALA A 412 10.51 -21.46 -2.26
CA ALA A 412 11.19 -22.51 -1.49
C ALA A 412 11.47 -23.81 -2.28
N THR A 413 11.08 -23.88 -3.56
CA THR A 413 11.21 -25.08 -4.41
C THR A 413 12.31 -24.95 -5.47
N ASN A 414 12.70 -23.72 -5.81
CA ASN A 414 13.75 -23.42 -6.78
C ASN A 414 15.11 -23.03 -6.16
N VAL A 415 15.16 -22.72 -4.86
CA VAL A 415 16.42 -22.46 -4.14
C VAL A 415 16.94 -23.74 -3.48
N GLU A 416 18.13 -24.18 -3.88
CA GLU A 416 18.89 -25.18 -3.13
C GLU A 416 19.94 -24.46 -2.27
N THR A 417 20.06 -24.83 -1.00
CA THR A 417 21.11 -24.29 -0.10
C THR A 417 21.66 -25.39 0.80
N VAL A 418 22.98 -25.52 0.82
CA VAL A 418 23.74 -26.45 1.65
C VAL A 418 24.52 -25.64 2.68
N TYR A 419 24.40 -25.99 3.97
CA TYR A 419 25.11 -25.34 5.07
C TYR A 419 26.16 -26.27 5.69
N ALA A 420 27.27 -25.70 6.16
CA ALA A 420 28.27 -26.40 6.97
C ALA A 420 28.86 -25.47 8.03
N GLU A 421 28.95 -25.92 9.28
CA GLU A 421 29.68 -25.20 10.34
C GLU A 421 31.19 -25.42 10.16
N ALA A 422 32.02 -24.37 10.27
CA ALA A 422 33.44 -24.47 9.94
C ALA A 422 34.20 -25.39 10.91
N GLU A 423 33.83 -25.40 12.19
CA GLU A 423 34.42 -26.25 13.23
C GLU A 423 34.03 -27.73 13.13
N SER A 424 33.02 -28.06 12.32
CA SER A 424 32.61 -29.45 12.03
C SER A 424 33.43 -30.10 10.90
N ALA A 425 34.24 -29.33 10.20
CA ALA A 425 35.04 -29.81 9.06
C ALA A 425 36.46 -30.25 9.45
N LYS A 426 37.18 -30.88 8.51
CA LYS A 426 38.57 -31.30 8.74
C LYS A 426 39.49 -30.08 8.60
N TYR A 427 40.10 -29.62 9.68
CA TYR A 427 41.11 -28.56 9.65
C TYR A 427 42.51 -29.01 10.10
N GLY A 428 43.51 -28.37 9.51
CA GLY A 428 44.91 -28.56 9.79
C GLY A 428 45.38 -27.93 11.10
N SER A 429 46.55 -28.34 11.57
CA SER A 429 47.12 -27.94 12.86
C SER A 429 47.54 -26.46 12.97
N LEU A 430 47.41 -25.64 11.92
CA LEU A 430 47.60 -24.19 11.98
C LEU A 430 46.31 -23.43 12.28
N TRP A 431 45.14 -24.05 12.12
CA TRP A 431 43.86 -23.48 12.54
C TRP A 431 43.64 -23.63 14.05
N LEU A 432 42.92 -22.69 14.63
CA LEU A 432 42.53 -22.59 16.03
C LEU A 432 41.02 -22.54 16.13
N LEU A 433 40.46 -23.45 16.95
CA LEU A 433 39.07 -23.38 17.38
C LEU A 433 38.95 -22.39 18.54
N GLN A 434 38.04 -21.43 18.42
CA GLN A 434 37.74 -20.40 19.40
C GLN A 434 36.23 -20.37 19.68
N SER A 435 35.82 -19.55 20.65
CA SER A 435 34.41 -19.35 21.01
C SER A 435 34.02 -17.87 21.02
N ASP A 436 32.83 -17.58 20.49
CA ASP A 436 32.14 -16.30 20.59
C ASP A 436 30.62 -16.61 20.68
N PRO A 437 29.89 -16.13 21.70
CA PRO A 437 28.43 -16.30 21.81
C PRO A 437 27.60 -15.79 20.62
N LYS A 438 28.19 -14.98 19.72
CA LYS A 438 27.54 -14.50 18.49
C LYS A 438 27.82 -15.35 17.25
N ALA A 439 28.79 -16.27 17.31
CA ALA A 439 29.06 -17.23 16.24
C ALA A 439 28.01 -18.36 16.22
N SER A 440 27.85 -19.04 15.08
CA SER A 440 27.04 -20.25 14.96
C SER A 440 27.63 -21.33 15.89
N GLY A 441 26.78 -22.06 16.61
CA GLY A 441 27.25 -23.05 17.59
C GLY A 441 28.17 -22.50 18.69
N GLU A 442 28.20 -21.17 18.90
CA GLU A 442 29.11 -20.44 19.80
C GLU A 442 30.61 -20.62 19.52
N LYS A 443 30.98 -21.00 18.28
CA LYS A 443 32.36 -21.37 17.90
C LYS A 443 32.74 -20.84 16.53
N TYR A 444 34.04 -20.67 16.31
CA TYR A 444 34.59 -20.30 15.00
C TYR A 444 36.02 -20.78 14.85
N LEU A 445 36.51 -20.80 13.61
CA LEU A 445 37.90 -21.06 13.26
C LEU A 445 38.63 -19.77 12.89
N THR A 446 39.89 -19.68 13.29
CA THR A 446 40.85 -18.67 12.82
C THR A 446 42.23 -19.32 12.69
N ILE A 447 43.24 -18.65 12.12
CA ILE A 447 44.59 -19.21 12.03
C ILE A 447 45.42 -18.82 13.26
N LYS A 448 46.60 -19.43 13.45
CA LYS A 448 47.53 -19.01 14.51
C LYS A 448 48.11 -17.62 14.23
N PRO A 449 48.21 -16.74 15.24
CA PRO A 449 48.81 -15.42 15.10
C PRO A 449 50.22 -15.45 14.48
N GLY A 450 50.49 -14.47 13.61
CA GLY A 450 51.74 -14.30 12.86
C GLY A 450 51.80 -15.02 11.51
N LEU A 451 50.70 -15.65 11.03
CA LEU A 451 50.68 -16.44 9.80
C LEU A 451 49.97 -15.72 8.65
N ASN A 452 50.73 -14.93 7.89
CA ASN A 452 50.26 -14.21 6.70
C ASN A 452 50.86 -14.81 5.41
N SER A 453 50.04 -14.96 4.38
CA SER A 453 50.38 -15.47 3.04
C SER A 453 49.54 -14.80 1.91
N PRO A 454 49.53 -13.45 1.80
CA PRO A 454 48.65 -12.71 0.88
C PRO A 454 49.07 -12.77 -0.61
N THR A 455 50.17 -13.44 -0.96
CA THR A 455 50.67 -13.53 -2.35
C THR A 455 50.87 -14.96 -2.85
N THR A 456 50.88 -15.95 -1.95
CA THR A 456 51.09 -17.36 -2.29
C THR A 456 50.12 -18.23 -1.51
N VAL A 457 49.63 -19.31 -2.12
CA VAL A 457 48.73 -20.25 -1.44
C VAL A 457 49.56 -21.11 -0.46
N PRO A 458 49.22 -21.16 0.84
CA PRO A 458 49.83 -22.09 1.78
C PRO A 458 49.66 -23.55 1.32
N SER A 459 50.68 -24.38 1.55
CA SER A 459 50.68 -25.79 1.10
C SER A 459 50.74 -26.78 2.27
N GLY A 460 50.14 -27.96 2.05
CA GLY A 460 50.09 -29.06 3.02
C GLY A 460 48.86 -29.05 3.93
N GLU A 461 48.49 -30.22 4.44
CA GLU A 461 47.26 -30.40 5.24
C GLU A 461 47.20 -29.53 6.50
N ALA A 462 48.34 -29.11 7.05
CA ALA A 462 48.41 -28.28 8.25
C ALA A 462 47.77 -26.88 8.06
N ALA A 463 47.76 -26.35 6.84
CA ALA A 463 47.22 -25.03 6.52
C ALA A 463 45.76 -25.04 6.03
N ALA A 464 45.20 -26.22 5.74
CA ALA A 464 43.92 -26.35 5.05
C ALA A 464 42.75 -26.69 5.98
N LEU A 465 41.60 -26.12 5.66
CA LEU A 465 40.26 -26.51 6.08
C LEU A 465 39.59 -27.19 4.88
N THR A 466 38.91 -28.32 5.10
CA THR A 466 38.31 -29.13 4.01
C THR A 466 36.90 -29.55 4.39
N ILE A 467 35.94 -29.12 3.57
CA ILE A 467 34.49 -29.22 3.81
C ILE A 467 33.87 -30.02 2.66
N PRO A 468 33.49 -31.30 2.87
CA PRO A 468 32.72 -32.06 1.88
C PRO A 468 31.26 -31.58 1.88
N PHE A 469 30.65 -31.54 0.70
CA PHE A 469 29.23 -31.23 0.55
C PHE A 469 28.65 -31.96 -0.67
N ASN A 470 27.32 -32.10 -0.72
CA ASN A 470 26.61 -32.70 -1.85
C ASN A 470 25.62 -31.67 -2.41
N VAL A 471 25.48 -31.60 -3.73
CA VAL A 471 24.43 -30.80 -4.40
C VAL A 471 23.60 -31.70 -5.32
N THR A 472 22.34 -31.34 -5.52
CA THR A 472 21.36 -32.18 -6.25
C THR A 472 21.01 -31.65 -7.64
N ARG A 473 21.44 -30.43 -8.01
CA ARG A 473 21.06 -29.76 -9.27
C ARG A 473 22.28 -29.45 -10.14
N ASP A 474 22.08 -29.41 -11.46
CA ASP A 474 23.03 -28.82 -12.42
C ASP A 474 22.71 -27.32 -12.47
N ALA A 475 23.48 -26.52 -11.74
CA ALA A 475 23.13 -25.13 -11.44
C ALA A 475 24.37 -24.27 -11.15
N LYS A 476 24.18 -22.94 -11.19
CA LYS A 476 25.14 -22.00 -10.61
C LYS A 476 24.87 -21.86 -9.11
N TYR A 477 25.92 -22.01 -8.32
CA TYR A 477 25.94 -21.80 -6.88
C TYR A 477 26.83 -20.61 -6.52
N TYR A 478 26.47 -19.96 -5.42
CA TYR A 478 27.17 -18.86 -4.81
C TYR A 478 27.65 -19.34 -3.45
N LEU A 479 28.96 -19.25 -3.24
CA LEU A 479 29.60 -19.63 -1.99
C LEU A 479 29.61 -18.41 -1.07
N PHE A 480 29.00 -18.56 0.09
CA PHE A 480 28.97 -17.59 1.17
C PHE A 480 29.66 -18.15 2.41
N ALA A 481 30.27 -17.26 3.19
CA ALA A 481 30.76 -17.56 4.52
C ALA A 481 30.22 -16.54 5.51
N ARG A 482 29.88 -16.99 6.71
CA ARG A 482 29.70 -16.13 7.87
C ARG A 482 31.08 -15.89 8.47
N VAL A 483 31.53 -14.65 8.47
CA VAL A 483 32.88 -14.25 8.89
C VAL A 483 32.82 -13.04 9.81
N ASN A 484 33.91 -12.79 10.50
CA ASN A 484 34.18 -11.55 11.21
C ASN A 484 35.61 -11.12 10.88
N CYS A 485 35.77 -10.06 10.09
CA CYS A 485 37.03 -9.61 9.51
C CYS A 485 37.23 -8.14 9.89
N PRO A 486 37.92 -7.84 11.01
CA PRO A 486 37.85 -6.53 11.65
C PRO A 486 38.72 -5.44 11.00
N SER A 487 39.58 -5.79 10.04
CA SER A 487 40.52 -4.88 9.38
C SER A 487 40.82 -5.32 7.95
N ALA A 488 41.24 -4.38 7.10
CA ALA A 488 41.65 -4.66 5.72
C ALA A 488 42.99 -5.43 5.60
N ASP A 489 43.71 -5.63 6.72
CA ASP A 489 44.87 -6.52 6.83
C ASP A 489 44.45 -7.91 7.37
N ASP A 490 43.16 -8.14 7.63
CA ASP A 490 42.59 -9.33 8.28
C ASP A 490 41.30 -9.81 7.57
N ASP A 491 41.23 -9.69 6.24
CA ASP A 491 39.97 -9.84 5.48
C ASP A 491 39.95 -10.86 4.35
N SER A 492 40.92 -11.78 4.31
CA SER A 492 41.04 -12.65 3.14
C SER A 492 41.37 -14.13 3.40
N PHE A 493 40.92 -14.96 2.44
CA PHE A 493 41.14 -16.40 2.37
C PHE A 493 41.49 -16.83 0.95
N TRP A 494 42.28 -17.90 0.81
CA TRP A 494 42.38 -18.65 -0.45
C TRP A 494 41.35 -19.77 -0.43
N ILE A 495 40.60 -19.94 -1.52
CA ILE A 495 39.57 -20.98 -1.64
C ILE A 495 39.67 -21.75 -2.94
N LYS A 496 39.27 -23.01 -2.96
CA LYS A 496 39.00 -23.79 -4.18
C LYS A 496 37.88 -24.80 -3.97
N ILE A 497 37.21 -25.18 -5.07
CA ILE A 497 36.33 -26.34 -5.13
C ILE A 497 37.03 -27.47 -5.88
N ASP A 498 36.92 -28.69 -5.36
CA ASP A 498 37.47 -29.94 -5.91
C ASP A 498 38.96 -29.81 -6.30
N ASP A 499 39.33 -30.27 -7.50
CA ASP A 499 40.66 -30.13 -8.10
C ASP A 499 40.84 -28.79 -8.85
N GLY A 500 39.97 -27.81 -8.57
CA GLY A 500 40.06 -26.46 -9.12
C GLY A 500 41.31 -25.68 -8.67
N LYS A 501 41.57 -24.56 -9.34
CA LYS A 501 42.60 -23.60 -8.91
C LYS A 501 42.10 -22.79 -7.73
N PHE A 502 43.02 -22.35 -6.88
CA PHE A 502 42.70 -21.41 -5.81
C PHE A 502 42.36 -20.02 -6.36
N SER A 503 41.23 -19.47 -5.94
CA SER A 503 40.83 -18.08 -6.07
C SER A 503 41.08 -17.33 -4.75
N GLN A 504 41.08 -16.00 -4.82
CA GLN A 504 41.20 -15.11 -3.66
C GLN A 504 39.79 -14.64 -3.29
N ALA A 505 39.37 -14.88 -2.05
CA ALA A 505 38.29 -14.12 -1.43
C ALA A 505 38.97 -13.08 -0.54
N ASN A 506 38.84 -11.79 -0.88
CA ASN A 506 39.62 -10.68 -0.33
C ASN A 506 38.74 -9.43 -0.31
N GLY A 507 39.00 -8.47 0.57
CA GLY A 507 38.11 -7.31 0.74
C GLY A 507 36.87 -7.67 1.56
N LEU A 508 36.96 -8.69 2.44
CA LEU A 508 35.83 -9.21 3.20
C LEU A 508 35.65 -8.49 4.56
N THR A 509 36.09 -7.24 4.69
CA THR A 509 36.02 -6.49 5.95
C THR A 509 34.57 -6.38 6.45
N THR A 510 34.30 -6.69 7.73
CA THR A 510 32.96 -6.69 8.34
C THR A 510 32.93 -5.98 9.69
N ASN A 511 31.73 -5.62 10.17
CA ASN A 511 31.50 -5.06 11.51
C ASN A 511 30.90 -6.11 12.45
N GLY A 512 31.61 -7.24 12.61
CA GLY A 512 31.15 -8.41 13.34
C GLY A 512 30.77 -9.57 12.42
N TRP A 513 29.89 -10.45 12.90
CA TRP A 513 29.53 -11.69 12.19
C TRP A 513 28.50 -11.49 11.07
N GLU A 514 28.99 -11.38 9.84
CA GLU A 514 28.19 -11.09 8.64
C GLU A 514 28.36 -12.18 7.58
N TRP A 515 27.34 -12.36 6.72
CA TRP A 515 27.42 -13.28 5.57
C TRP A 515 28.04 -12.57 4.38
N VAL A 516 29.28 -12.92 4.03
CA VAL A 516 29.98 -12.41 2.86
C VAL A 516 30.00 -13.45 1.73
N LYS A 517 29.98 -12.99 0.48
CA LYS A 517 30.14 -13.84 -0.70
C LYS A 517 31.63 -14.07 -0.94
N LEU A 518 32.05 -15.33 -1.05
CA LEU A 518 33.43 -15.71 -1.35
C LEU A 518 33.66 -15.97 -2.85
N ASP A 519 32.74 -16.66 -3.54
CA ASP A 519 32.87 -16.98 -4.97
C ASP A 519 31.52 -17.37 -5.61
N SER A 520 31.51 -17.63 -6.93
CA SER A 520 30.37 -18.23 -7.63
C SER A 520 30.81 -19.20 -8.73
N MET A 521 30.18 -20.37 -8.82
CA MET A 521 30.62 -21.51 -9.63
C MET A 521 29.44 -22.29 -10.21
N THR A 522 29.63 -23.01 -11.32
CA THR A 522 28.64 -23.97 -11.82
C THR A 522 29.03 -25.38 -11.37
N LEU A 523 28.10 -26.08 -10.71
CA LEU A 523 28.29 -27.44 -10.22
C LEU A 523 27.24 -28.37 -10.83
N LYS A 524 27.54 -29.67 -10.81
CA LYS A 524 26.65 -30.75 -11.26
C LYS A 524 26.13 -31.52 -10.04
N PRO A 525 25.03 -32.28 -10.18
CA PRO A 525 24.58 -33.15 -9.10
C PRO A 525 25.68 -34.13 -8.69
N GLY A 526 26.04 -34.16 -7.41
CA GLY A 526 27.12 -35.01 -6.90
C GLY A 526 27.79 -34.49 -5.63
N ASP A 527 28.79 -35.24 -5.19
CA ASP A 527 29.67 -34.89 -4.07
C ASP A 527 30.80 -33.97 -4.53
N HIS A 528 31.09 -32.95 -3.73
CA HIS A 528 32.09 -31.92 -3.97
C HIS A 528 32.85 -31.60 -2.68
N THR A 529 33.98 -30.88 -2.80
CA THR A 529 34.82 -30.51 -1.67
C THR A 529 35.31 -29.07 -1.76
N LEU A 530 34.96 -28.25 -0.77
CA LEU A 530 35.53 -26.92 -0.57
C LEU A 530 36.82 -27.03 0.25
N THR A 531 37.91 -26.45 -0.26
CA THR A 531 39.17 -26.27 0.48
C THR A 531 39.40 -24.78 0.74
N ILE A 532 39.67 -24.42 1.99
CA ILE A 532 40.02 -23.06 2.41
C ILE A 532 41.42 -23.09 3.05
N THR A 533 42.27 -22.11 2.72
CA THR A 533 43.55 -21.86 3.43
C THR A 533 43.66 -20.37 3.76
N TYR A 534 44.37 -20.02 4.84
CA TYR A 534 44.55 -18.64 5.28
C TYR A 534 45.26 -17.76 4.24
N ARG A 535 44.89 -16.48 4.18
CA ARG A 535 45.73 -15.40 3.63
C ARG A 535 46.22 -14.49 4.74
N GLU A 536 45.35 -14.07 5.64
CA GLU A 536 45.71 -13.28 6.82
C GLU A 536 45.26 -13.93 8.14
N ASP A 537 45.77 -13.43 9.27
CA ASP A 537 45.63 -14.11 10.57
C ASP A 537 44.55 -13.61 11.53
N GLY A 538 43.97 -12.42 11.33
CA GLY A 538 42.78 -11.97 12.07
C GLY A 538 41.44 -12.32 11.41
N ALA A 539 41.41 -12.92 10.22
CA ALA A 539 40.17 -13.32 9.56
C ALA A 539 39.49 -14.49 10.31
N LEU A 540 38.25 -14.28 10.77
CA LEU A 540 37.52 -15.26 11.59
C LEU A 540 36.40 -15.93 10.76
N LEU A 541 36.35 -17.26 10.75
CA LEU A 541 35.43 -18.06 9.93
C LEU A 541 34.49 -18.90 10.80
N ASP A 542 33.18 -18.65 10.68
CA ASP A 542 32.13 -19.29 11.48
C ASP A 542 31.41 -20.38 10.69
N ARG A 543 30.75 -20.02 9.58
CA ARG A 543 29.83 -20.91 8.87
C ARG A 543 29.96 -20.77 7.36
N ILE A 544 29.69 -21.83 6.61
CA ILE A 544 29.61 -21.84 5.15
C ILE A 544 28.17 -22.08 4.69
N ALA A 545 27.79 -21.43 3.60
CA ALA A 545 26.59 -21.75 2.85
C ALA A 545 26.89 -21.74 1.35
N LEU A 546 26.42 -22.76 0.65
CA LEU A 546 26.47 -22.84 -0.80
C LEU A 546 25.03 -22.85 -1.32
N THR A 547 24.63 -21.83 -2.07
CA THR A 547 23.23 -21.60 -2.44
C THR A 547 23.07 -21.29 -3.92
N THR A 548 21.94 -21.66 -4.55
CA THR A 548 21.60 -21.19 -5.89
C THR A 548 21.08 -19.74 -5.91
N TYR A 549 20.95 -19.09 -4.75
CA TYR A 549 20.45 -17.72 -4.60
C TYR A 549 21.60 -16.68 -4.50
N PRO A 550 21.70 -15.70 -5.41
CA PRO A 550 22.87 -14.81 -5.50
C PRO A 550 23.04 -13.82 -4.35
N PHE A 551 21.98 -13.56 -3.56
CA PHE A 551 21.98 -12.59 -2.46
C PHE A 551 22.19 -13.25 -1.08
N GLY A 552 22.43 -14.57 -1.07
CA GLY A 552 22.97 -15.28 0.09
C GLY A 552 21.98 -15.60 1.22
N PRO A 553 22.51 -16.23 2.30
CA PRO A 553 21.67 -16.83 3.34
C PRO A 553 20.90 -15.84 4.21
N ALA A 554 21.41 -14.63 4.41
CA ALA A 554 20.75 -13.64 5.26
C ALA A 554 19.37 -13.26 4.71
N VAL A 555 19.27 -13.07 3.39
CA VAL A 555 18.01 -12.76 2.70
C VAL A 555 17.07 -13.96 2.76
N LEU A 556 17.56 -15.17 2.48
CA LEU A 556 16.77 -16.41 2.60
C LEU A 556 16.24 -16.63 4.03
N GLN A 557 17.04 -16.31 5.06
CA GLN A 557 16.63 -16.41 6.47
C GLN A 557 15.60 -15.34 6.84
N ALA A 558 15.68 -14.13 6.27
CA ALA A 558 14.66 -13.09 6.45
C ALA A 558 13.32 -13.53 5.83
N ILE A 559 13.33 -14.05 4.60
CA ILE A 559 12.15 -14.58 3.91
C ILE A 559 11.56 -15.78 4.66
N GLN A 560 12.40 -16.70 5.13
CA GLN A 560 11.93 -17.85 5.92
C GLN A 560 11.33 -17.38 7.25
N LYS A 561 11.91 -16.38 7.91
CA LYS A 561 11.37 -15.80 9.15
C LYS A 561 10.04 -15.07 8.93
N GLU A 562 9.89 -14.40 7.78
CA GLU A 562 8.62 -13.81 7.34
C GLU A 562 7.59 -14.93 7.13
N ALA A 563 7.89 -15.94 6.28
CA ALA A 563 7.07 -17.13 6.06
C ALA A 563 6.68 -17.86 7.36
N ASP A 564 7.59 -17.93 8.34
CA ASP A 564 7.33 -18.49 9.67
C ASP A 564 6.39 -17.58 10.49
N ALA A 565 6.48 -16.26 10.37
CA ALA A 565 5.50 -15.35 10.95
C ALA A 565 4.10 -15.47 10.28
N HIS A 566 4.01 -15.95 9.03
CA HIS A 566 2.73 -16.33 8.41
C HIS A 566 2.16 -17.67 8.94
N LYS A 567 2.96 -18.53 9.61
CA LYS A 567 2.49 -19.82 10.14
C LYS A 567 1.45 -19.70 11.25
N ASP A 568 1.46 -18.61 12.03
CA ASP A 568 0.48 -18.36 13.09
C ASP A 568 -0.76 -17.56 12.62
N ARG A 569 -0.71 -16.94 11.43
CA ARG A 569 -1.83 -16.15 10.86
C ARG A 569 -3.06 -17.03 10.57
N SER A 570 -4.22 -16.72 11.15
CA SER A 570 -5.48 -17.45 10.95
C SER A 570 -6.62 -16.54 10.51
N LEU A 571 -7.21 -16.81 9.34
CA LEU A 571 -8.23 -15.93 8.73
C LEU A 571 -9.48 -15.80 9.60
N LYS A 572 -10.03 -16.93 10.09
CA LYS A 572 -11.17 -16.92 11.04
C LYS A 572 -10.90 -16.12 12.33
N ASN A 573 -9.69 -16.19 12.88
CA ASN A 573 -9.35 -15.48 14.12
C ASN A 573 -9.18 -13.96 13.88
N THR A 574 -8.80 -13.59 12.66
CA THR A 574 -8.56 -12.22 12.25
C THR A 574 -9.84 -11.50 11.82
N VAL A 575 -10.74 -12.17 11.11
CA VAL A 575 -12.12 -11.69 10.89
C VAL A 575 -12.90 -11.61 12.21
N GLY A 576 -12.79 -12.65 13.04
CA GLY A 576 -13.36 -12.69 14.39
C GLY A 576 -14.89 -12.80 14.39
N LYS A 577 -15.58 -11.89 15.09
CA LYS A 577 -17.04 -11.92 15.27
C LYS A 577 -17.85 -11.24 14.15
N ARG A 578 -17.20 -10.73 13.10
CA ARG A 578 -17.86 -9.97 12.02
C ARG A 578 -18.81 -10.83 11.20
N PHE A 579 -18.32 -11.97 10.72
CA PHE A 579 -19.05 -12.99 9.97
C PHE A 579 -18.25 -14.30 10.00
N LYS A 580 -18.91 -15.44 9.76
CA LYS A 580 -18.21 -16.74 9.69
C LYS A 580 -17.39 -16.85 8.42
N ILE A 581 -16.19 -17.42 8.53
CA ILE A 581 -15.30 -17.77 7.42
C ILE A 581 -15.42 -19.26 7.12
N GLY A 582 -15.84 -19.59 5.90
CA GLY A 582 -16.07 -20.97 5.47
C GLY A 582 -15.44 -21.34 4.14
N VAL A 583 -15.55 -22.61 3.76
CA VAL A 583 -15.01 -23.13 2.51
C VAL A 583 -15.85 -24.29 1.98
N GLY A 584 -16.16 -24.28 0.69
CA GLY A 584 -16.76 -25.40 -0.03
C GLY A 584 -15.69 -26.36 -0.54
N VAL A 585 -15.76 -27.65 -0.21
CA VAL A 585 -14.77 -28.65 -0.64
C VAL A 585 -15.40 -30.00 -1.00
N GLY A 586 -14.76 -30.74 -1.91
CA GLY A 586 -15.10 -32.12 -2.20
C GLY A 586 -14.79 -33.06 -1.03
N HIS A 587 -15.52 -34.19 -0.93
CA HIS A 587 -15.39 -35.14 0.18
C HIS A 587 -14.05 -35.88 0.25
N GLN A 588 -13.26 -35.84 -0.82
CA GLN A 588 -11.90 -36.36 -0.83
C GLN A 588 -10.90 -35.39 -0.18
N VAL A 589 -11.16 -34.06 -0.22
CA VAL A 589 -10.27 -33.03 0.31
C VAL A 589 -10.12 -33.15 1.83
N VAL A 590 -11.21 -33.48 2.53
CA VAL A 590 -11.19 -33.68 3.99
C VAL A 590 -10.45 -34.95 4.44
N GLN A 591 -10.02 -35.80 3.50
CA GLN A 591 -9.22 -37.00 3.77
C GLN A 591 -7.70 -36.76 3.64
N ASP A 592 -7.28 -35.71 2.94
CA ASP A 592 -5.87 -35.27 2.88
C ASP A 592 -5.48 -34.57 4.18
N SER A 593 -4.35 -34.97 4.77
CA SER A 593 -3.93 -34.48 6.08
C SER A 593 -3.47 -33.01 6.10
N GLU A 594 -2.94 -32.51 4.98
CA GLU A 594 -2.45 -31.14 4.86
C GLU A 594 -3.60 -30.18 4.52
N ASP A 595 -4.49 -30.57 3.61
CA ASP A 595 -5.73 -29.83 3.32
C ASP A 595 -6.60 -29.74 4.59
N ALA A 596 -6.76 -30.84 5.31
CA ALA A 596 -7.46 -30.86 6.59
C ALA A 596 -6.81 -29.94 7.65
N ALA A 597 -5.48 -29.79 7.63
CA ALA A 597 -4.78 -28.86 8.53
C ALA A 597 -5.06 -27.40 8.16
N LEU A 598 -5.02 -27.07 6.87
CA LEU A 598 -5.36 -25.73 6.36
C LEU A 598 -6.82 -25.38 6.67
N ILE A 599 -7.75 -26.33 6.47
CA ILE A 599 -9.16 -26.21 6.85
C ILE A 599 -9.31 -25.82 8.32
N ARG A 600 -8.74 -26.62 9.24
CA ARG A 600 -8.84 -26.37 10.69
C ARG A 600 -8.19 -25.05 11.10
N LYS A 601 -7.14 -24.59 10.41
CA LYS A 601 -6.44 -23.35 10.73
C LYS A 601 -7.23 -22.11 10.31
N HIS A 602 -7.85 -22.10 9.13
CA HIS A 602 -8.42 -20.87 8.55
C HIS A 602 -9.95 -20.76 8.59
N PHE A 603 -10.69 -21.88 8.73
CA PHE A 603 -12.15 -21.90 8.52
C PHE A 603 -12.93 -22.44 9.73
N GLN A 604 -14.22 -22.07 9.81
CA GLN A 604 -15.16 -22.41 10.89
C GLN A 604 -16.30 -23.31 10.40
N ILE A 605 -16.69 -23.17 9.12
CA ILE A 605 -17.88 -23.81 8.53
C ILE A 605 -17.56 -24.36 7.14
N LEU A 606 -18.04 -25.57 6.86
CA LEU A 606 -17.79 -26.29 5.60
C LEU A 606 -19.04 -26.38 4.73
N THR A 607 -18.88 -26.29 3.41
CA THR A 607 -19.92 -26.64 2.44
C THR A 607 -19.51 -27.92 1.69
N PRO A 608 -20.32 -28.99 1.65
CA PRO A 608 -20.02 -30.17 0.83
C PRO A 608 -20.24 -29.83 -0.64
N GLU A 609 -19.17 -29.72 -1.42
CA GLU A 609 -19.22 -29.19 -2.79
C GLU A 609 -20.18 -29.96 -3.70
N ASN A 610 -20.23 -31.30 -3.58
CA ASN A 610 -21.06 -32.14 -4.43
C ASN A 610 -21.76 -33.33 -3.74
N CYS A 611 -21.22 -33.88 -2.64
CA CYS A 611 -21.73 -35.13 -2.03
C CYS A 611 -23.06 -35.00 -1.28
N MET A 612 -23.68 -33.81 -1.26
CA MET A 612 -24.98 -33.56 -0.63
C MET A 612 -26.03 -32.95 -1.59
N LYS A 613 -25.66 -32.72 -2.86
CA LYS A 613 -26.60 -32.23 -3.88
C LYS A 613 -27.67 -33.30 -4.19
N PRO A 614 -28.90 -32.92 -4.61
CA PRO A 614 -30.01 -33.87 -4.75
C PRO A 614 -29.73 -34.98 -5.76
N GLN A 615 -29.09 -34.63 -6.88
CA GLN A 615 -28.50 -35.59 -7.83
C GLN A 615 -27.37 -36.37 -7.17
N GLY A 616 -27.53 -37.70 -7.11
CA GLY A 616 -26.54 -38.61 -6.58
C GLY A 616 -26.74 -39.03 -5.12
N ILE A 617 -27.18 -38.14 -4.21
CA ILE A 617 -27.49 -38.53 -2.82
C ILE A 617 -28.82 -39.28 -2.70
N HIS A 618 -29.83 -38.91 -3.50
CA HIS A 618 -31.15 -39.53 -3.53
C HIS A 618 -31.49 -40.01 -4.96
N PRO A 619 -30.82 -41.05 -5.48
CA PRO A 619 -30.90 -41.45 -6.90
C PRO A 619 -32.13 -42.28 -7.30
N ALA A 620 -32.98 -42.70 -6.36
CA ALA A 620 -34.32 -43.26 -6.61
C ALA A 620 -35.22 -43.03 -5.39
N GLU A 621 -36.54 -43.09 -5.54
CA GLU A 621 -37.53 -42.77 -4.50
C GLU A 621 -37.37 -43.58 -3.19
N ASP A 622 -36.80 -44.78 -3.30
CA ASP A 622 -36.56 -45.73 -2.22
C ASP A 622 -35.06 -46.01 -1.97
N ARG A 623 -34.13 -45.23 -2.57
CA ARG A 623 -32.69 -45.49 -2.53
C ARG A 623 -31.87 -44.22 -2.30
N TRP A 624 -30.98 -44.30 -1.30
CA TRP A 624 -30.08 -43.23 -0.90
C TRP A 624 -28.61 -43.67 -0.93
N ASN A 625 -27.70 -42.72 -1.19
CA ASN A 625 -26.25 -42.92 -1.19
C ASN A 625 -25.59 -41.98 -0.17
N PHE A 626 -25.53 -42.37 1.11
CA PHE A 626 -25.01 -41.49 2.17
C PHE A 626 -23.50 -41.59 2.42
N GLU A 627 -22.80 -42.63 1.96
CA GLU A 627 -21.41 -42.93 2.34
C GLU A 627 -20.43 -41.75 2.25
N ALA A 628 -20.41 -41.04 1.12
CA ALA A 628 -19.53 -39.88 0.92
C ALA A 628 -19.94 -38.67 1.77
N THR A 629 -21.24 -38.50 2.05
CA THR A 629 -21.80 -37.45 2.89
C THR A 629 -21.49 -37.74 4.37
N ASP A 630 -21.72 -38.96 4.83
CA ASP A 630 -21.43 -39.42 6.19
C ASP A 630 -19.95 -39.19 6.53
N ALA A 631 -19.02 -39.58 5.64
CA ALA A 631 -17.58 -39.36 5.82
C ALA A 631 -17.20 -37.88 5.93
N PHE A 632 -17.88 -36.98 5.19
CA PHE A 632 -17.68 -35.53 5.27
C PHE A 632 -18.18 -34.97 6.61
N PHE A 633 -19.36 -35.40 7.04
CA PHE A 633 -19.97 -34.96 8.29
C PHE A 633 -19.22 -35.49 9.53
N ASP A 634 -18.71 -36.72 9.47
CA ASP A 634 -17.88 -37.29 10.54
C ASP A 634 -16.54 -36.56 10.69
N PHE A 635 -15.95 -36.09 9.58
CA PHE A 635 -14.80 -35.18 9.64
C PHE A 635 -15.16 -33.86 10.33
N ALA A 636 -16.28 -33.24 9.96
CA ALA A 636 -16.73 -31.97 10.55
C ALA A 636 -16.98 -32.11 12.06
N ARG A 637 -17.76 -33.12 12.48
CA ARG A 637 -18.00 -33.47 13.89
C ARG A 637 -16.70 -33.70 14.67
N LYS A 638 -15.77 -34.49 14.13
CA LYS A 638 -14.47 -34.81 14.75
C LYS A 638 -13.58 -33.58 14.98
N HIS A 639 -13.78 -32.52 14.20
CA HIS A 639 -12.96 -31.32 14.23
C HIS A 639 -13.70 -30.06 14.68
N GLU A 640 -14.90 -30.22 15.27
CA GLU A 640 -15.73 -29.13 15.81
C GLU A 640 -16.00 -28.04 14.75
N LEU A 641 -16.18 -28.46 13.50
CA LEU A 641 -16.52 -27.59 12.37
C LEU A 641 -18.03 -27.65 12.12
N GLU A 642 -18.61 -26.48 11.86
CA GLU A 642 -20.01 -26.39 11.42
C GLU A 642 -20.13 -26.83 9.95
N VAL A 643 -21.35 -27.20 9.53
CA VAL A 643 -21.64 -27.54 8.12
C VAL A 643 -22.79 -26.68 7.58
N VAL A 644 -22.72 -26.34 6.28
CA VAL A 644 -23.88 -25.90 5.50
C VAL A 644 -24.41 -27.06 4.69
N GLY A 645 -25.70 -27.34 4.81
CA GLY A 645 -26.36 -28.35 3.99
C GLY A 645 -26.61 -27.83 2.57
N HIS A 646 -25.75 -28.22 1.62
CA HIS A 646 -25.77 -27.74 0.23
C HIS A 646 -26.04 -28.87 -0.78
N CYS A 647 -27.20 -28.92 -1.43
CA CYS A 647 -28.40 -28.10 -1.23
C CYS A 647 -29.64 -29.01 -1.27
N LEU A 648 -30.71 -28.59 -0.60
CA LEU A 648 -31.90 -29.44 -0.42
C LEU A 648 -32.75 -29.56 -1.70
N VAL A 649 -32.89 -28.47 -2.46
CA VAL A 649 -33.57 -28.45 -3.74
C VAL A 649 -32.80 -27.57 -4.73
N TRP A 650 -32.31 -28.15 -5.82
CA TRP A 650 -31.79 -27.37 -6.95
C TRP A 650 -32.91 -27.24 -7.99
N ALA A 651 -33.33 -26.02 -8.29
CA ALA A 651 -34.48 -25.75 -9.17
C ALA A 651 -34.25 -26.04 -10.67
N LYS A 652 -33.15 -26.72 -11.02
CA LYS A 652 -32.70 -26.99 -12.40
C LYS A 652 -32.81 -28.48 -12.69
N ASP A 653 -33.59 -28.85 -13.71
CA ASP A 653 -33.99 -30.24 -13.99
C ASP A 653 -32.82 -31.23 -14.19
N ASP A 654 -31.65 -30.78 -14.67
CA ASP A 654 -30.46 -31.63 -14.87
C ASP A 654 -29.60 -31.80 -13.60
N ARG A 655 -30.04 -31.23 -12.46
CA ARG A 655 -29.35 -31.26 -11.15
C ARG A 655 -30.09 -32.05 -10.06
N THR A 656 -31.19 -32.70 -10.43
CA THR A 656 -31.92 -33.65 -9.59
C THR A 656 -32.20 -34.92 -10.39
N ASP A 657 -32.11 -36.09 -9.75
CA ASP A 657 -32.45 -37.35 -10.42
C ASP A 657 -33.93 -37.41 -10.82
N LYS A 658 -34.19 -37.84 -12.05
CA LYS A 658 -35.51 -37.71 -12.72
C LYS A 658 -36.69 -38.25 -11.92
N TRP A 659 -36.48 -39.30 -11.13
CA TRP A 659 -37.56 -39.93 -10.34
C TRP A 659 -38.27 -38.92 -9.45
N MET A 660 -37.63 -37.84 -8.98
CA MET A 660 -38.23 -36.80 -8.16
C MET A 660 -39.42 -36.15 -8.90
N MET A 661 -39.22 -35.86 -10.18
CA MET A 661 -40.09 -35.05 -11.05
C MET A 661 -40.99 -35.91 -11.96
N GLU A 662 -40.56 -37.13 -12.28
CA GLU A 662 -41.21 -38.02 -13.24
C GLU A 662 -41.63 -39.36 -12.59
N GLU A 663 -42.68 -39.97 -13.11
CA GLU A 663 -43.08 -41.36 -12.86
C GLU A 663 -43.57 -41.98 -14.18
N ASN A 664 -43.09 -43.18 -14.53
CA ASN A 664 -43.42 -43.85 -15.80
C ASN A 664 -43.21 -42.97 -17.07
N GLY A 665 -42.25 -42.03 -17.03
CA GLY A 665 -41.97 -41.11 -18.13
C GLY A 665 -43.02 -39.98 -18.30
N GLN A 666 -43.80 -39.68 -17.26
CA GLN A 666 -44.71 -38.54 -17.18
C GLN A 666 -44.37 -37.68 -15.96
N VAL A 667 -44.59 -36.38 -16.04
CA VAL A 667 -44.45 -35.46 -14.89
C VAL A 667 -45.47 -35.83 -13.81
N VAL A 668 -45.05 -35.90 -12.54
CA VAL A 668 -45.94 -36.25 -11.43
C VAL A 668 -46.91 -35.12 -11.06
N SER A 669 -47.97 -35.45 -10.30
CA SER A 669 -48.88 -34.41 -9.80
C SER A 669 -48.16 -33.44 -8.87
N ARG A 670 -48.71 -32.22 -8.77
CA ARG A 670 -48.27 -31.18 -7.84
C ARG A 670 -48.09 -31.72 -6.42
N GLU A 671 -49.07 -32.43 -5.90
CA GLU A 671 -49.10 -32.97 -4.54
C GLU A 671 -48.00 -34.02 -4.35
N LYS A 672 -47.75 -34.87 -5.36
CA LYS A 672 -46.69 -35.88 -5.31
C LYS A 672 -45.29 -35.25 -5.38
N LEU A 673 -45.09 -34.20 -6.18
CA LEU A 673 -43.81 -33.49 -6.22
C LEU A 673 -43.53 -32.78 -4.88
N LEU A 674 -44.52 -32.09 -4.31
CA LEU A 674 -44.37 -31.43 -3.00
C LEU A 674 -44.10 -32.44 -1.88
N GLY A 675 -44.84 -33.56 -1.83
CA GLY A 675 -44.62 -34.61 -0.83
C GLY A 675 -43.26 -35.32 -0.96
N ARG A 676 -42.70 -35.44 -2.17
CA ARG A 676 -41.34 -35.97 -2.37
C ARG A 676 -40.26 -35.00 -1.90
N ILE A 677 -40.46 -33.68 -2.10
CA ILE A 677 -39.60 -32.64 -1.56
C ILE A 677 -39.63 -32.67 -0.02
N GLU A 678 -40.83 -32.75 0.58
CA GLU A 678 -41.01 -32.88 2.03
C GLU A 678 -40.25 -34.09 2.59
N ASN A 679 -40.40 -35.27 1.96
CA ASN A 679 -39.72 -36.49 2.38
C ASN A 679 -38.19 -36.39 2.26
N HIS A 680 -37.68 -35.82 1.16
CA HIS A 680 -36.25 -35.64 0.94
C HIS A 680 -35.62 -34.71 1.99
N ILE A 681 -36.26 -33.57 2.26
CA ILE A 681 -35.80 -32.58 3.24
C ILE A 681 -35.81 -33.17 4.65
N ASN A 682 -36.94 -33.78 5.07
CA ASN A 682 -37.04 -34.40 6.39
C ASN A 682 -35.96 -35.48 6.60
N THR A 683 -35.68 -36.30 5.59
CA THR A 683 -34.66 -37.36 5.69
C THR A 683 -33.25 -36.78 5.87
N LEU A 684 -32.89 -35.72 5.13
CA LEU A 684 -31.58 -35.08 5.24
C LEU A 684 -31.43 -34.29 6.53
N ALA A 685 -32.43 -33.49 6.91
CA ALA A 685 -32.41 -32.72 8.15
C ALA A 685 -32.35 -33.64 9.39
N GLN A 686 -33.14 -34.73 9.42
CA GLN A 686 -33.09 -35.71 10.51
C GLN A 686 -31.73 -36.42 10.62
N ARG A 687 -30.99 -36.60 9.52
CA ARG A 687 -29.70 -37.30 9.50
C ARG A 687 -28.51 -36.41 9.86
N TYR A 688 -28.58 -35.11 9.51
CA TYR A 688 -27.41 -34.22 9.53
C TYR A 688 -27.59 -32.93 10.35
N GLY A 689 -28.80 -32.62 10.83
CA GLY A 689 -29.11 -31.43 11.62
C GLY A 689 -28.40 -31.34 12.98
N ASP A 690 -27.65 -32.37 13.39
CA ASP A 690 -26.76 -32.32 14.56
C ASP A 690 -25.46 -31.53 14.31
N ALA A 691 -25.08 -31.34 13.04
CA ALA A 691 -23.87 -30.63 12.63
C ALA A 691 -24.12 -29.49 11.61
N VAL A 692 -25.29 -29.44 10.98
CA VAL A 692 -25.67 -28.32 10.10
C VAL A 692 -26.09 -27.11 10.94
N THR A 693 -25.57 -25.93 10.60
CA THR A 693 -26.04 -24.64 11.18
C THR A 693 -26.72 -23.74 10.15
N MET A 694 -26.61 -24.05 8.85
CA MET A 694 -27.28 -23.34 7.77
C MET A 694 -27.69 -24.28 6.65
N TRP A 695 -28.84 -24.05 6.03
CA TRP A 695 -29.30 -24.86 4.89
C TRP A 695 -29.44 -24.00 3.63
N ASP A 696 -28.77 -24.38 2.54
CA ASP A 696 -29.11 -23.91 1.21
C ASP A 696 -30.38 -24.66 0.76
N VAL A 697 -31.54 -24.14 1.15
CA VAL A 697 -32.84 -24.82 1.03
C VAL A 697 -33.27 -24.92 -0.43
N VAL A 698 -33.14 -23.82 -1.17
CA VAL A 698 -33.40 -23.78 -2.61
C VAL A 698 -32.28 -23.05 -3.34
N ASN A 699 -31.74 -23.70 -4.37
CA ASN A 699 -30.67 -23.19 -5.21
C ASN A 699 -31.16 -22.83 -6.63
N GLU A 700 -30.78 -21.65 -7.12
CA GLU A 700 -30.90 -21.16 -8.50
C GLU A 700 -32.32 -21.15 -9.09
N ALA A 701 -33.33 -20.73 -8.32
CA ALA A 701 -34.72 -20.71 -8.78
C ALA A 701 -35.12 -19.48 -9.63
N ILE A 702 -34.31 -18.42 -9.70
CA ILE A 702 -34.61 -17.24 -10.53
C ILE A 702 -34.23 -17.49 -11.99
N GLY A 703 -35.09 -17.07 -12.92
CA GLY A 703 -34.85 -17.20 -14.36
C GLY A 703 -33.84 -16.17 -14.88
N ASP A 704 -32.88 -16.61 -15.73
CA ASP A 704 -31.79 -15.77 -16.26
C ASP A 704 -32.17 -14.83 -17.41
N SER A 705 -33.31 -15.06 -18.08
CA SER A 705 -33.85 -14.19 -19.13
C SER A 705 -34.43 -12.90 -18.55
N SER A 706 -34.74 -11.89 -19.38
CA SER A 706 -35.51 -10.71 -18.94
C SER A 706 -36.98 -11.00 -18.62
N GLU A 707 -37.49 -12.17 -19.02
CA GLU A 707 -38.90 -12.57 -18.88
C GLU A 707 -39.08 -13.69 -17.83
N GLY A 708 -40.17 -13.63 -17.07
CA GLY A 708 -40.52 -14.61 -16.03
C GLY A 708 -39.72 -14.45 -14.72
N LEU A 709 -40.37 -14.66 -13.57
CA LEU A 709 -39.71 -14.57 -12.25
C LEU A 709 -38.84 -15.81 -11.99
N LEU A 710 -39.43 -17.00 -12.12
CA LEU A 710 -38.77 -18.28 -11.88
C LEU A 710 -38.10 -18.84 -13.13
N ARG A 711 -37.07 -19.65 -12.91
CA ARG A 711 -36.47 -20.54 -13.91
C ARG A 711 -37.52 -21.51 -14.44
N ASP A 712 -37.57 -21.70 -15.76
CA ASP A 712 -38.44 -22.71 -16.38
C ASP A 712 -37.89 -24.12 -16.10
N SER A 713 -38.60 -24.89 -15.27
CA SER A 713 -38.23 -26.22 -14.79
C SER A 713 -39.47 -27.04 -14.47
N VAL A 714 -39.35 -28.36 -14.28
CA VAL A 714 -40.52 -29.18 -13.91
C VAL A 714 -41.10 -28.72 -12.59
N TYR A 715 -40.27 -28.28 -11.64
CA TYR A 715 -40.70 -27.67 -10.38
C TYR A 715 -41.63 -26.46 -10.60
N SER A 716 -41.17 -25.46 -11.36
CA SER A 716 -41.93 -24.21 -11.54
C SER A 716 -43.16 -24.39 -12.43
N ARG A 717 -43.07 -25.22 -13.49
CA ARG A 717 -44.21 -25.56 -14.36
C ARG A 717 -45.32 -26.33 -13.61
N THR A 718 -44.95 -27.20 -12.66
CA THR A 718 -45.90 -28.06 -11.94
C THR A 718 -46.47 -27.38 -10.67
N THR A 719 -45.70 -26.51 -10.02
CA THR A 719 -46.04 -26.00 -8.68
C THR A 719 -45.97 -24.47 -8.54
N GLY A 720 -45.49 -23.72 -9.53
CA GLY A 720 -45.22 -22.29 -9.37
C GLY A 720 -44.11 -22.03 -8.35
N MET A 721 -44.35 -21.15 -7.37
CA MET A 721 -43.42 -20.92 -6.24
C MET A 721 -43.60 -21.92 -5.09
N ASP A 722 -44.63 -22.78 -5.13
CA ASP A 722 -45.02 -23.54 -3.95
C ASP A 722 -43.99 -24.61 -3.54
N PHE A 723 -43.18 -25.12 -4.47
CA PHE A 723 -42.05 -25.97 -4.12
C PHE A 723 -41.03 -25.26 -3.20
N ILE A 724 -40.84 -23.95 -3.39
CA ILE A 724 -39.97 -23.12 -2.55
C ILE A 724 -40.63 -22.92 -1.19
N VAL A 725 -41.90 -22.54 -1.16
CA VAL A 725 -42.66 -22.32 0.09
C VAL A 725 -42.74 -23.59 0.94
N THR A 726 -43.00 -24.75 0.31
CA THR A 726 -42.94 -26.05 0.97
C THR A 726 -41.53 -26.34 1.47
N ALA A 727 -40.50 -26.22 0.64
CA ALA A 727 -39.13 -26.55 1.05
C ALA A 727 -38.66 -25.77 2.30
N PHE A 728 -38.89 -24.45 2.33
CA PHE A 728 -38.56 -23.63 3.51
C PHE A 728 -39.40 -23.97 4.75
N LYS A 729 -40.71 -24.26 4.59
CA LYS A 729 -41.55 -24.67 5.72
C LYS A 729 -41.16 -26.04 6.27
N THR A 730 -40.79 -27.00 5.41
CA THR A 730 -40.27 -28.30 5.84
C THR A 730 -38.92 -28.14 6.53
N ALA A 731 -37.99 -27.38 5.95
CA ALA A 731 -36.68 -27.14 6.53
C ALA A 731 -36.78 -26.54 7.94
N ARG A 732 -37.56 -25.46 8.14
CA ARG A 732 -37.81 -24.87 9.47
C ARG A 732 -38.51 -25.82 10.44
N SER A 733 -39.36 -26.72 9.95
CA SER A 733 -40.05 -27.69 10.81
C SER A 733 -39.16 -28.86 11.23
N ALA A 734 -38.18 -29.22 10.41
CA ALA A 734 -37.23 -30.30 10.69
C ALA A 734 -36.00 -29.80 11.47
N ASP A 735 -35.61 -28.55 11.24
CA ASP A 735 -34.48 -27.87 11.85
C ASP A 735 -34.89 -26.43 12.25
N PRO A 736 -35.40 -26.24 13.48
CA PRO A 736 -35.92 -24.93 13.92
C PRO A 736 -34.86 -23.85 14.08
N ASP A 737 -33.61 -24.23 14.38
CA ASP A 737 -32.55 -23.33 14.81
C ASP A 737 -31.57 -22.96 13.68
N ALA A 738 -31.48 -23.75 12.60
CA ALA A 738 -30.62 -23.44 11.47
C ALA A 738 -31.05 -22.19 10.68
N LEU A 739 -30.07 -21.50 10.10
CA LEU A 739 -30.28 -20.36 9.22
C LEU A 739 -30.63 -20.83 7.80
N LEU A 740 -31.80 -20.44 7.29
CA LEU A 740 -32.36 -20.95 6.04
C LEU A 740 -32.11 -19.99 4.86
N ILE A 741 -31.41 -20.50 3.85
CA ILE A 741 -30.82 -19.73 2.75
C ILE A 741 -31.55 -20.02 1.43
N TYR A 742 -31.88 -18.95 0.69
CA TYR A 742 -32.17 -19.01 -0.74
C TYR A 742 -30.89 -18.66 -1.51
N ASN A 743 -30.28 -19.59 -2.25
CA ASN A 743 -28.95 -19.42 -2.88
C ASN A 743 -29.06 -19.23 -4.41
N ASP A 744 -28.36 -18.24 -4.98
CA ASP A 744 -28.38 -17.96 -6.44
C ASP A 744 -27.16 -17.11 -6.89
N TYR A 745 -26.72 -17.24 -8.14
CA TYR A 745 -25.68 -16.38 -8.73
C TYR A 745 -26.23 -15.08 -9.33
N ASN A 746 -25.35 -14.08 -9.46
CA ASN A 746 -25.62 -12.79 -10.12
C ASN A 746 -26.82 -12.00 -9.59
N GLY A 747 -27.36 -12.35 -8.42
CA GLY A 747 -28.47 -11.62 -7.79
C GLY A 747 -28.14 -10.18 -7.43
N HIS A 748 -26.87 -9.77 -7.50
CA HIS A 748 -26.44 -8.38 -7.37
C HIS A 748 -26.63 -7.56 -8.66
N LYS A 749 -26.60 -8.17 -9.85
CA LYS A 749 -26.72 -7.43 -11.13
C LYS A 749 -28.16 -6.88 -11.27
N PRO A 750 -28.38 -5.63 -11.74
CA PRO A 750 -29.65 -4.92 -11.59
C PRO A 750 -30.92 -5.67 -12.01
N ASP A 751 -30.92 -6.31 -13.18
CA ASP A 751 -32.10 -7.03 -13.69
C ASP A 751 -32.46 -8.26 -12.85
N LYS A 752 -31.46 -9.00 -12.35
CA LYS A 752 -31.66 -10.18 -11.50
C LYS A 752 -31.91 -9.78 -10.04
N ARG A 753 -31.32 -8.67 -9.57
CA ARG A 753 -31.59 -8.03 -8.27
C ARG A 753 -33.08 -7.73 -8.10
N LYS A 754 -33.70 -7.09 -9.09
CA LYS A 754 -35.15 -6.82 -9.07
C LYS A 754 -35.98 -8.09 -8.89
N LYS A 755 -35.63 -9.18 -9.60
CA LYS A 755 -36.30 -10.48 -9.45
C LYS A 755 -36.07 -11.12 -8.08
N LEU A 756 -34.86 -11.00 -7.54
CA LEU A 756 -34.52 -11.49 -6.20
C LEU A 756 -35.39 -10.82 -5.13
N ILE A 757 -35.46 -9.49 -5.13
CA ILE A 757 -36.28 -8.72 -4.20
C ILE A 757 -37.77 -9.05 -4.37
N GLU A 758 -38.27 -9.19 -5.60
CA GLU A 758 -39.65 -9.61 -5.87
C GLU A 758 -39.94 -11.04 -5.33
N LEU A 759 -39.03 -11.99 -5.54
CA LEU A 759 -39.17 -13.37 -5.08
C LEU A 759 -39.14 -13.45 -3.55
N LEU A 760 -38.15 -12.84 -2.90
CA LEU A 760 -38.04 -12.84 -1.44
C LEU A 760 -39.25 -12.20 -0.76
N THR A 761 -39.77 -11.09 -1.32
CA THR A 761 -41.02 -10.46 -0.84
C THR A 761 -42.20 -11.44 -0.95
N LYS A 762 -42.40 -12.06 -2.11
CA LYS A 762 -43.49 -13.04 -2.33
C LYS A 762 -43.38 -14.28 -1.44
N LEU A 763 -42.16 -14.74 -1.15
CA LEU A 763 -41.92 -15.86 -0.23
C LEU A 763 -42.27 -15.46 1.22
N LYS A 764 -41.88 -14.25 1.66
CA LYS A 764 -42.24 -13.70 2.96
C LYS A 764 -43.76 -13.56 3.12
N ASP A 765 -44.45 -13.03 2.09
CA ASP A 765 -45.92 -12.91 2.04
C ASP A 765 -46.63 -14.28 2.07
N ALA A 766 -46.03 -15.31 1.46
CA ALA A 766 -46.52 -16.70 1.51
C ALA A 766 -46.19 -17.43 2.84
N GLY A 767 -45.52 -16.75 3.78
CA GLY A 767 -45.09 -17.28 5.07
C GLY A 767 -43.97 -18.33 4.97
N ALA A 768 -43.11 -18.26 3.95
CA ALA A 768 -41.90 -19.07 3.87
C ALA A 768 -40.81 -18.45 4.79
N PRO A 769 -40.23 -19.21 5.73
CA PRO A 769 -39.20 -18.70 6.65
C PRO A 769 -37.82 -18.64 5.96
N VAL A 770 -37.63 -17.66 5.08
CA VAL A 770 -36.32 -17.35 4.47
C VAL A 770 -35.59 -16.36 5.38
N ASP A 771 -34.41 -16.74 5.89
CA ASP A 771 -33.62 -15.86 6.78
C ASP A 771 -32.54 -15.11 6.01
N ALA A 772 -31.99 -15.71 4.95
CA ALA A 772 -30.87 -15.16 4.20
C ALA A 772 -30.94 -15.38 2.69
N TYR A 773 -30.29 -14.49 1.95
CA TYR A 773 -29.90 -14.69 0.57
C TYR A 773 -28.45 -15.18 0.49
N GLY A 774 -28.26 -16.32 -0.16
CA GLY A 774 -26.97 -16.87 -0.55
C GLY A 774 -26.55 -16.29 -1.88
N MET A 775 -25.58 -15.38 -1.84
CA MET A 775 -24.92 -14.85 -3.02
C MET A 775 -23.69 -15.71 -3.30
N GLN A 776 -23.73 -16.51 -4.37
CA GLN A 776 -22.60 -17.40 -4.73
C GLN A 776 -21.28 -16.62 -4.77
N GLY A 777 -21.21 -15.50 -5.49
CA GLY A 777 -20.03 -14.64 -5.45
C GLY A 777 -18.89 -15.10 -6.38
N HIS A 778 -19.23 -15.82 -7.45
CA HIS A 778 -18.32 -16.08 -8.57
C HIS A 778 -18.08 -14.77 -9.36
N PHE A 779 -16.92 -14.16 -9.20
CA PHE A 779 -16.53 -12.96 -9.92
C PHE A 779 -15.53 -13.28 -11.04
N GLU A 780 -15.25 -12.30 -11.90
CA GLU A 780 -14.09 -12.32 -12.80
C GLU A 780 -13.11 -11.23 -12.38
N LEU A 781 -11.83 -11.38 -12.73
CA LEU A 781 -10.83 -10.36 -12.47
C LEU A 781 -11.22 -9.03 -13.15
N GLY A 782 -11.28 -7.93 -12.42
CA GLY A 782 -11.73 -6.62 -12.90
C GLY A 782 -13.25 -6.45 -13.05
N ASP A 783 -14.08 -7.26 -12.38
CA ASP A 783 -15.53 -7.03 -12.32
C ASP A 783 -15.89 -5.86 -11.39
N ASN A 784 -16.50 -4.81 -11.95
CA ASN A 784 -16.88 -3.58 -11.24
C ASN A 784 -18.23 -3.72 -10.49
N SER A 785 -18.37 -4.76 -9.67
CA SER A 785 -19.64 -5.11 -8.99
C SER A 785 -19.88 -4.40 -7.66
N LEU A 786 -18.91 -3.66 -7.11
CA LEU A 786 -18.99 -3.12 -5.74
C LEU A 786 -20.19 -2.21 -5.49
N ALA A 787 -20.58 -1.38 -6.46
CA ALA A 787 -21.74 -0.50 -6.34
C ALA A 787 -23.07 -1.29 -6.33
N ASP A 788 -23.19 -2.27 -7.23
CA ASP A 788 -24.34 -3.18 -7.32
C ASP A 788 -24.49 -4.02 -6.04
N LEU A 789 -23.37 -4.49 -5.48
CA LEU A 789 -23.34 -5.24 -4.22
C LEU A 789 -23.85 -4.40 -3.04
N ARG A 790 -23.39 -3.14 -2.91
CA ARG A 790 -23.88 -2.20 -1.87
C ARG A 790 -25.40 -2.01 -1.94
N GLU A 791 -25.92 -1.72 -3.14
CA GLU A 791 -27.36 -1.54 -3.34
C GLU A 791 -28.15 -2.81 -2.98
N THR A 792 -27.65 -3.99 -3.39
CA THR A 792 -28.25 -5.29 -3.07
C THR A 792 -28.30 -5.53 -1.56
N PHE A 793 -27.19 -5.27 -0.85
CA PHE A 793 -27.13 -5.47 0.60
C PHE A 793 -28.04 -4.47 1.34
N ASP A 794 -28.17 -3.24 0.85
CA ASP A 794 -29.12 -2.25 1.39
C ASP A 794 -30.58 -2.64 1.14
N GLU A 795 -30.92 -3.28 0.02
CA GLU A 795 -32.27 -3.82 -0.23
C GLU A 795 -32.59 -5.03 0.67
N LEU A 796 -31.64 -5.95 0.83
CA LEU A 796 -31.81 -7.11 1.73
C LEU A 796 -31.91 -6.70 3.20
N ARG A 797 -31.12 -5.69 3.64
CA ARG A 797 -31.23 -5.07 4.97
C ARG A 797 -32.64 -4.50 5.21
N LYS A 798 -33.28 -3.87 4.21
CA LYS A 798 -34.67 -3.35 4.31
C LYS A 798 -35.71 -4.47 4.38
N LEU A 799 -35.46 -5.62 3.77
CA LEU A 799 -36.34 -6.79 3.85
C LEU A 799 -36.17 -7.61 5.13
N ASP A 800 -35.20 -7.27 5.99
CA ASP A 800 -34.76 -8.08 7.14
C ASP A 800 -34.32 -9.50 6.69
N ILE A 801 -33.53 -9.55 5.62
CA ILE A 801 -32.90 -10.76 5.08
C ILE A 801 -31.39 -10.62 5.21
N LYS A 802 -30.74 -11.59 5.85
CA LYS A 802 -29.27 -11.63 5.99
C LYS A 802 -28.59 -11.98 4.67
N VAL A 803 -27.30 -11.71 4.57
CA VAL A 803 -26.47 -12.07 3.41
C VAL A 803 -25.52 -13.20 3.80
N VAL A 804 -25.37 -14.15 2.90
CA VAL A 804 -24.31 -15.16 2.94
C VAL A 804 -23.58 -15.09 1.61
N VAL A 805 -22.27 -14.82 1.62
CA VAL A 805 -21.43 -15.04 0.44
C VAL A 805 -21.03 -16.53 0.48
N SER A 806 -21.55 -17.33 -0.43
CA SER A 806 -21.59 -18.80 -0.28
C SER A 806 -20.47 -19.55 -1.01
N GLU A 807 -19.99 -19.02 -2.14
CA GLU A 807 -19.19 -19.73 -3.15
C GLU A 807 -18.13 -18.80 -3.78
N LEU A 808 -17.45 -17.96 -2.97
CA LEU A 808 -16.54 -16.90 -3.42
C LEU A 808 -15.31 -17.43 -4.16
N ASP A 809 -15.16 -17.03 -5.42
CA ASP A 809 -13.96 -17.17 -6.23
C ASP A 809 -13.83 -16.01 -7.24
N ILE A 810 -12.63 -15.78 -7.79
CA ILE A 810 -12.37 -14.74 -8.79
C ILE A 810 -11.68 -15.38 -10.01
N ASP A 811 -12.40 -15.53 -11.12
CA ASP A 811 -11.88 -16.13 -12.35
C ASP A 811 -10.81 -15.23 -13.00
N VAL A 812 -9.54 -15.61 -12.85
CA VAL A 812 -8.37 -14.87 -13.37
C VAL A 812 -8.26 -15.05 -14.90
N VAL A 813 -8.48 -16.26 -15.39
CA VAL A 813 -8.55 -16.56 -16.84
C VAL A 813 -10.01 -16.46 -17.30
N LYS A 814 -10.46 -15.20 -17.40
CA LYS A 814 -11.86 -14.76 -17.60
C LYS A 814 -12.63 -15.57 -18.65
N ARG A 815 -13.87 -15.95 -18.31
CA ARG A 815 -14.79 -16.74 -19.12
C ARG A 815 -15.96 -15.93 -19.71
N GLY A 816 -16.13 -14.65 -19.38
CA GLY A 816 -17.26 -13.82 -19.84
C GLY A 816 -17.43 -13.78 -21.37
N ARG A 817 -16.32 -13.81 -22.13
CA ARG A 817 -16.33 -13.89 -23.60
C ARG A 817 -16.94 -15.19 -24.13
N TRP A 818 -16.83 -16.30 -23.38
CA TRP A 818 -17.42 -17.59 -23.76
C TRP A 818 -18.95 -17.56 -23.70
N TRP A 819 -19.52 -16.89 -22.69
CA TRP A 819 -20.98 -16.77 -22.53
C TRP A 819 -21.60 -15.76 -23.49
N ALA A 820 -20.95 -14.61 -23.69
CA ALA A 820 -21.44 -13.53 -24.56
C ALA A 820 -21.65 -13.98 -26.03
N ASP A 821 -20.81 -14.89 -26.52
CA ASP A 821 -20.86 -15.43 -27.88
C ASP A 821 -21.48 -16.84 -27.97
N GLY A 822 -22.16 -17.33 -26.92
CA GLY A 822 -22.83 -18.63 -26.92
C GLY A 822 -21.91 -19.84 -27.16
N GLY A 823 -20.65 -19.76 -26.71
CA GLY A 823 -19.63 -20.79 -26.91
C GLY A 823 -19.01 -20.82 -28.32
N LYS A 824 -19.29 -19.85 -29.19
CA LYS A 824 -18.81 -19.81 -30.60
C LYS A 824 -17.29 -19.95 -30.77
N TYR A 825 -16.49 -19.44 -29.82
CA TYR A 825 -15.02 -19.47 -29.86
C TYR A 825 -14.43 -20.54 -28.92
N ARG A 826 -15.17 -21.61 -28.63
CA ARG A 826 -14.76 -22.64 -27.66
C ARG A 826 -13.40 -23.27 -27.96
N GLU A 827 -13.17 -23.71 -29.19
CA GLU A 827 -11.89 -24.35 -29.59
C GLU A 827 -10.70 -23.36 -29.54
N GLU A 828 -10.94 -22.07 -29.80
CA GLU A 828 -9.93 -21.00 -29.69
C GLU A 828 -9.57 -20.76 -28.22
N LEU A 829 -10.58 -20.62 -27.34
CA LEU A 829 -10.40 -20.41 -25.90
C LEU A 829 -9.82 -21.64 -25.19
N GLU A 830 -10.12 -22.86 -25.67
CA GLU A 830 -9.49 -24.10 -25.20
C GLU A 830 -7.97 -24.15 -25.44
N SER A 831 -7.44 -23.32 -26.34
CA SER A 831 -5.99 -23.13 -26.54
C SER A 831 -5.37 -22.01 -25.67
N PHE A 832 -6.20 -21.24 -24.94
CA PHE A 832 -5.78 -20.06 -24.19
C PHE A 832 -5.63 -20.36 -22.69
N ASP A 833 -4.38 -20.55 -22.26
CA ASP A 833 -3.98 -20.75 -20.86
C ASP A 833 -2.75 -19.86 -20.54
N PRO A 834 -2.94 -18.53 -20.39
CA PRO A 834 -1.84 -17.57 -20.34
C PRO A 834 -1.00 -17.63 -19.06
N TYR A 835 -1.51 -18.25 -17.99
CA TYR A 835 -0.92 -18.27 -16.65
C TYR A 835 -0.55 -19.69 -16.20
N LYS A 836 -0.34 -20.59 -17.17
CA LYS A 836 -0.03 -22.00 -16.96
C LYS A 836 1.18 -22.26 -16.06
N ASP A 837 2.23 -21.49 -16.27
CA ASP A 837 3.51 -21.63 -15.57
C ASP A 837 3.62 -20.66 -14.37
N GLY A 838 2.53 -19.95 -14.02
CA GLY A 838 2.48 -18.94 -12.98
C GLY A 838 1.71 -17.68 -13.42
N MET A 839 1.25 -16.90 -12.45
CA MET A 839 0.56 -15.63 -12.65
C MET A 839 1.58 -14.47 -12.66
N PRO A 840 1.54 -13.53 -13.63
CA PRO A 840 2.35 -12.32 -13.61
C PRO A 840 2.04 -11.46 -12.38
N ALA A 841 3.03 -10.73 -11.86
CA ALA A 841 2.90 -9.95 -10.63
C ALA A 841 1.79 -8.88 -10.72
N GLU A 842 1.57 -8.32 -11.90
CA GLU A 842 0.55 -7.29 -12.17
C GLU A 842 -0.87 -7.88 -12.09
N ILE A 843 -1.02 -9.15 -12.47
CA ILE A 843 -2.29 -9.90 -12.40
C ILE A 843 -2.53 -10.40 -10.97
N GLU A 844 -1.46 -10.79 -10.26
CA GLU A 844 -1.52 -11.14 -8.84
C GLU A 844 -1.90 -9.92 -7.97
N GLN A 845 -1.38 -8.74 -8.28
CA GLN A 845 -1.78 -7.49 -7.62
C GLN A 845 -3.25 -7.15 -7.88
N GLN A 846 -3.72 -7.23 -9.13
CA GLN A 846 -5.14 -7.01 -9.45
C GLN A 846 -6.07 -7.97 -8.69
N LEU A 847 -5.68 -9.25 -8.56
CA LEU A 847 -6.44 -10.24 -7.79
C LEU A 847 -6.46 -9.89 -6.30
N THR A 848 -5.32 -9.46 -5.77
CA THR A 848 -5.13 -9.01 -4.39
C THR A 848 -6.00 -7.81 -4.07
N ASP A 849 -5.98 -6.78 -4.92
CA ASP A 849 -6.75 -5.55 -4.75
C ASP A 849 -8.26 -5.85 -4.78
N GLN A 850 -8.74 -6.63 -5.75
CA GLN A 850 -10.15 -6.98 -5.85
C GLN A 850 -10.63 -7.81 -4.64
N TYR A 851 -9.80 -8.70 -4.09
CA TYR A 851 -10.11 -9.39 -2.84
C TYR A 851 -10.18 -8.42 -1.65
N VAL A 852 -9.26 -7.46 -1.53
CA VAL A 852 -9.27 -6.44 -0.48
C VAL A 852 -10.53 -5.56 -0.58
N GLU A 853 -10.92 -5.13 -1.79
CA GLU A 853 -12.13 -4.33 -2.01
C GLU A 853 -13.41 -5.09 -1.61
N LEU A 854 -13.51 -6.37 -1.98
CA LEU A 854 -14.62 -7.23 -1.58
C LEU A 854 -14.67 -7.43 -0.06
N PHE A 855 -13.54 -7.78 0.58
CA PHE A 855 -13.52 -7.99 2.04
C PHE A 855 -13.73 -6.70 2.85
N LYS A 856 -13.31 -5.54 2.32
CA LYS A 856 -13.64 -4.23 2.89
C LYS A 856 -15.14 -3.95 2.81
N LEU A 857 -15.77 -4.24 1.67
CA LEU A 857 -17.22 -4.17 1.52
C LEU A 857 -17.94 -5.16 2.46
N PHE A 858 -17.38 -6.34 2.70
CA PHE A 858 -17.97 -7.30 3.63
C PHE A 858 -17.84 -6.84 5.10
N ASP A 859 -16.78 -6.13 5.49
CA ASP A 859 -16.68 -5.49 6.82
C ASP A 859 -17.70 -4.36 6.99
N ASP A 860 -17.84 -3.48 5.98
CA ASP A 860 -18.83 -2.39 5.93
C ASP A 860 -20.28 -2.88 6.18
N TYR A 861 -20.57 -4.15 5.84
CA TYR A 861 -21.88 -4.80 5.95
C TYR A 861 -21.90 -5.99 6.93
N SER A 862 -20.98 -6.02 7.90
CA SER A 862 -20.89 -7.08 8.92
C SER A 862 -22.10 -7.15 9.88
N ASP A 863 -23.04 -6.19 9.83
CA ASP A 863 -24.35 -6.27 10.48
C ASP A 863 -25.37 -7.15 9.72
N VAL A 864 -25.19 -7.30 8.40
CA VAL A 864 -26.07 -8.05 7.49
C VAL A 864 -25.45 -9.39 7.06
N ILE A 865 -24.13 -9.44 6.88
CA ILE A 865 -23.43 -10.63 6.40
C ILE A 865 -23.23 -11.61 7.56
N ALA A 866 -23.80 -12.82 7.43
CA ALA A 866 -23.63 -13.89 8.41
C ALA A 866 -22.41 -14.78 8.14
N ARG A 867 -22.04 -14.96 6.86
CA ARG A 867 -20.97 -15.85 6.41
C ARG A 867 -20.36 -15.36 5.10
N VAL A 868 -19.05 -15.53 4.97
CA VAL A 868 -18.30 -15.51 3.70
C VAL A 868 -17.59 -16.85 3.54
N SER A 869 -17.83 -17.54 2.43
CA SER A 869 -17.26 -18.86 2.13
C SER A 869 -16.64 -18.88 0.75
N PHE A 870 -15.45 -19.46 0.64
CA PHE A 870 -14.74 -19.66 -0.63
C PHE A 870 -15.20 -20.93 -1.33
N TRP A 871 -15.16 -20.97 -2.66
CA TRP A 871 -15.42 -22.19 -3.41
C TRP A 871 -14.12 -22.90 -3.80
N ASN A 872 -13.89 -24.06 -3.20
CA ASN A 872 -12.62 -24.80 -3.13
C ASN A 872 -11.56 -24.16 -2.21
N LEU A 873 -10.63 -24.99 -1.71
CA LEU A 873 -9.71 -24.64 -0.61
C LEU A 873 -8.48 -23.86 -1.06
N HIS A 874 -7.93 -24.24 -2.20
CA HIS A 874 -6.73 -23.66 -2.81
C HIS A 874 -6.78 -23.83 -4.33
N ASP A 875 -5.96 -23.07 -5.05
CA ASP A 875 -6.00 -23.00 -6.53
C ASP A 875 -5.94 -24.38 -7.19
N GLY A 876 -5.22 -25.34 -6.58
CA GLY A 876 -5.11 -26.75 -6.97
C GLY A 876 -6.44 -27.47 -7.16
N GLN A 877 -7.48 -27.06 -6.42
CA GLN A 877 -8.76 -27.74 -6.32
C GLN A 877 -9.91 -26.97 -6.98
N SER A 878 -9.67 -25.77 -7.53
CA SER A 878 -10.75 -24.96 -8.09
C SER A 878 -11.45 -25.64 -9.27
N TRP A 879 -12.79 -25.66 -9.25
CA TRP A 879 -13.62 -26.08 -10.38
C TRP A 879 -13.35 -25.27 -11.67
N LEU A 880 -12.86 -24.02 -11.53
CA LEU A 880 -12.46 -23.15 -12.64
C LEU A 880 -11.19 -23.63 -13.36
N ASN A 881 -10.52 -24.68 -12.89
CA ASN A 881 -9.48 -25.37 -13.67
C ASN A 881 -10.09 -26.27 -14.77
N TYR A 882 -11.39 -26.58 -14.71
CA TYR A 882 -12.06 -27.52 -15.63
C TYR A 882 -13.28 -26.92 -16.35
N PHE A 883 -13.92 -25.90 -15.76
CA PHE A 883 -15.09 -25.23 -16.32
C PHE A 883 -14.77 -23.79 -16.78
N PRO A 884 -15.17 -23.37 -18.00
CA PRO A 884 -15.90 -24.13 -19.03
C PRO A 884 -15.01 -25.08 -19.85
N TRP A 885 -13.68 -24.95 -19.69
CA TRP A 885 -12.65 -25.80 -20.28
C TRP A 885 -11.46 -25.98 -19.33
N ASN A 886 -10.58 -26.95 -19.65
CA ASN A 886 -9.38 -27.27 -18.89
C ASN A 886 -8.32 -26.16 -19.02
N ARG A 887 -7.91 -25.55 -17.92
CA ARG A 887 -6.86 -24.52 -17.83
C ARG A 887 -6.24 -24.45 -16.43
N VAL A 888 -5.09 -23.82 -16.29
CA VAL A 888 -4.49 -23.49 -14.99
C VAL A 888 -5.03 -22.16 -14.51
N ASN A 889 -5.91 -22.18 -13.50
CA ASN A 889 -6.49 -20.97 -12.92
C ASN A 889 -5.97 -20.70 -11.50
N HIS A 890 -6.00 -19.44 -11.07
CA HIS A 890 -5.46 -19.01 -9.76
C HIS A 890 -6.47 -18.21 -8.90
N PRO A 891 -7.71 -18.70 -8.69
CA PRO A 891 -8.82 -17.86 -8.25
C PRO A 891 -9.00 -17.67 -6.73
N LEU A 892 -8.13 -18.25 -5.88
CA LEU A 892 -8.31 -18.33 -4.41
C LEU A 892 -7.18 -17.66 -3.62
N LEU A 893 -7.28 -17.66 -2.29
CA LEU A 893 -6.27 -17.08 -1.37
C LEU A 893 -5.04 -17.97 -1.14
N PHE A 894 -5.10 -19.26 -1.49
CA PHE A 894 -4.01 -20.21 -1.28
C PHE A 894 -3.58 -20.84 -2.61
N ASP A 895 -2.27 -20.97 -2.81
CA ASP A 895 -1.68 -21.52 -4.02
C ASP A 895 -1.83 -23.06 -4.10
N ARG A 896 -1.35 -23.66 -5.20
CA ARG A 896 -1.41 -25.11 -5.40
C ARG A 896 -0.61 -25.92 -4.36
N ASN A 897 0.30 -25.28 -3.62
CA ASN A 897 1.15 -25.84 -2.58
C ASN A 897 0.66 -25.49 -1.16
N ARG A 898 -0.60 -25.03 -1.02
CA ARG A 898 -1.26 -24.67 0.26
C ARG A 898 -0.63 -23.45 0.96
N GLN A 899 0.21 -22.69 0.27
CA GLN A 899 0.83 -21.48 0.80
C GLN A 899 -0.11 -20.28 0.62
N PRO A 900 -0.09 -19.29 1.55
CA PRO A 900 -0.73 -18.00 1.34
C PRO A 900 -0.24 -17.30 0.07
N LYS A 901 -1.16 -16.73 -0.71
CA LYS A 901 -0.87 -15.79 -1.79
C LYS A 901 -0.89 -14.35 -1.24
N PRO A 902 -0.35 -13.34 -1.96
CA PRO A 902 -0.44 -11.93 -1.52
C PRO A 902 -1.87 -11.47 -1.21
N ALA A 903 -2.88 -12.02 -1.90
CA ALA A 903 -4.30 -11.81 -1.60
C ALA A 903 -4.71 -12.27 -0.18
N PHE A 904 -4.15 -13.37 0.34
CA PHE A 904 -4.39 -13.80 1.71
C PHE A 904 -3.87 -12.76 2.69
N ASP A 905 -2.63 -12.32 2.51
CA ASP A 905 -1.96 -11.43 3.45
C ASP A 905 -2.57 -10.03 3.44
N ALA A 906 -2.94 -9.51 2.27
CA ALA A 906 -3.64 -8.23 2.19
C ALA A 906 -5.04 -8.27 2.85
N VAL A 907 -5.78 -9.39 2.73
CA VAL A 907 -7.06 -9.58 3.44
C VAL A 907 -6.83 -9.76 4.95
N TYR A 908 -5.80 -10.49 5.37
CA TYR A 908 -5.42 -10.65 6.77
C TYR A 908 -5.05 -9.30 7.40
N GLU A 909 -4.18 -8.53 6.74
CA GLU A 909 -3.71 -7.23 7.18
C GLU A 909 -4.80 -6.16 7.14
N LEU A 910 -5.76 -6.21 6.21
CA LEU A 910 -6.97 -5.39 6.27
C LEU A 910 -7.67 -5.53 7.63
N PHE A 911 -7.86 -6.76 8.11
CA PHE A 911 -8.58 -7.01 9.36
C PHE A 911 -7.73 -6.83 10.62
N GLU A 912 -6.42 -7.10 10.58
CA GLU A 912 -5.51 -6.75 11.68
C GLU A 912 -5.31 -5.24 11.79
N ASN A 913 -5.06 -4.53 10.69
CA ASN A 913 -4.97 -3.07 10.69
C ASN A 913 -6.31 -2.44 11.11
N GLN A 914 -7.46 -3.01 10.73
CA GLN A 914 -8.74 -2.58 11.28
C GLN A 914 -8.93 -2.92 12.76
N LYS A 915 -8.41 -4.05 13.28
CA LYS A 915 -8.43 -4.31 14.73
C LYS A 915 -7.59 -3.27 15.45
N VAL A 916 -6.40 -2.97 14.93
CA VAL A 916 -5.46 -1.97 15.44
C VAL A 916 -6.05 -0.57 15.31
N GLU A 917 -6.75 -0.23 14.22
CA GLU A 917 -7.46 1.04 14.04
C GLU A 917 -8.72 1.15 14.90
N ARG A 918 -9.48 0.07 15.12
CA ARG A 918 -10.64 0.09 16.03
C ARG A 918 -10.14 0.20 17.47
N GLN A 919 -9.15 -0.60 17.87
CA GLN A 919 -8.44 -0.42 19.15
C GLN A 919 -7.82 0.98 19.27
N HIS A 920 -7.27 1.55 18.19
CA HIS A 920 -6.73 2.90 18.20
C HIS A 920 -7.81 3.96 18.27
N LYS A 921 -8.96 3.83 17.60
CA LYS A 921 -10.10 4.77 17.69
C LYS A 921 -10.79 4.68 19.06
N ASP A 922 -10.96 3.47 19.58
CA ASP A 922 -11.42 3.19 20.94
C ASP A 922 -10.41 3.73 21.99
N SER A 923 -9.11 3.79 21.66
CA SER A 923 -8.06 4.39 22.53
C SER A 923 -7.86 5.91 22.33
N ALA A 924 -8.11 6.44 21.13
CA ALA A 924 -7.83 7.82 20.76
C ALA A 924 -8.86 8.75 21.39
N HIS A 925 -10.11 8.31 21.48
CA HIS A 925 -11.15 8.97 22.26
C HIS A 925 -11.38 8.25 23.61
N ALA A 926 -10.36 7.58 24.14
CA ALA A 926 -10.47 6.87 25.42
C ALA A 926 -11.00 7.78 26.53
N ALA A 927 -11.90 7.23 27.33
CA ALA A 927 -12.40 7.86 28.54
C ALA A 927 -11.28 7.95 29.60
N TRP A 928 -10.93 9.16 30.04
CA TRP A 928 -10.01 9.37 31.16
C TRP A 928 -10.51 10.41 32.17
N GLN A 929 -10.14 10.20 33.44
CA GLN A 929 -10.61 11.01 34.56
C GLN A 929 -9.82 12.32 34.67
N ARG A 930 -10.48 13.43 35.03
CA ARG A 930 -9.78 14.66 35.45
C ARG A 930 -9.10 14.46 36.81
N ASP A 931 -7.82 14.83 36.90
CA ASP A 931 -7.02 14.68 38.13
C ASP A 931 -7.18 15.79 39.19
N ASP A 932 -7.93 16.85 38.89
CA ASP A 932 -8.18 17.90 39.87
C ASP A 932 -9.19 17.46 40.95
N ALA A 933 -9.03 17.97 42.18
CA ALA A 933 -9.90 17.57 43.29
C ALA A 933 -11.35 18.02 43.11
N ASN A 934 -11.57 19.11 42.36
CA ASN A 934 -12.86 19.74 42.20
C ASN A 934 -13.76 18.96 41.22
N SER A 935 -13.21 18.53 40.07
CA SER A 935 -13.90 17.64 39.12
C SER A 935 -14.27 16.30 39.72
N ARG A 936 -13.40 15.70 40.54
CA ARG A 936 -13.69 14.43 41.25
C ARG A 936 -14.84 14.58 42.24
N GLU A 937 -14.91 15.69 42.98
CA GLU A 937 -16.03 15.94 43.89
C GLU A 937 -17.31 16.29 43.13
N ALA A 938 -17.22 17.06 42.06
CA ALA A 938 -18.34 17.38 41.19
C ALA A 938 -18.96 16.13 40.56
N HIS A 939 -18.13 15.20 40.07
CA HIS A 939 -18.61 13.92 39.55
C HIS A 939 -19.39 13.12 40.61
N LYS A 940 -18.94 13.06 41.88
CA LYS A 940 -19.74 12.44 42.95
C LYS A 940 -21.08 13.13 43.16
N GLN A 941 -21.11 14.46 43.09
CA GLN A 941 -22.36 15.22 43.22
C GLN A 941 -23.30 14.98 42.03
N LEU A 942 -22.77 14.84 40.81
CA LEU A 942 -23.53 14.48 39.62
C LEU A 942 -24.05 13.03 39.66
N VAL A 943 -23.24 12.06 40.08
CA VAL A 943 -23.71 10.67 40.32
C VAL A 943 -24.75 10.63 41.43
N ALA A 944 -24.63 11.44 42.49
CA ALA A 944 -25.66 11.56 43.51
C ALA A 944 -26.96 12.23 42.98
N LYS A 945 -26.85 13.09 41.96
CA LYS A 945 -27.96 13.80 41.31
C LYS A 945 -28.84 12.86 40.48
N THR A 946 -28.31 11.76 39.94
CA THR A 946 -29.11 10.79 39.15
C THR A 946 -30.27 10.19 39.93
N ARG A 947 -30.19 10.22 41.27
CA ARG A 947 -31.17 9.65 42.21
C ARG A 947 -32.07 10.70 42.86
N GLN A 948 -32.07 11.93 42.35
CA GLN A 948 -32.80 13.07 42.93
C GLN A 948 -33.84 13.60 41.94
N GLY A 949 -35.11 13.61 42.34
CA GLY A 949 -36.20 14.11 41.49
C GLY A 949 -36.44 13.26 40.24
N THR A 950 -37.03 13.90 39.23
CA THR A 950 -37.28 13.34 37.89
C THR A 950 -36.31 13.99 36.89
N ILE A 951 -35.86 13.23 35.89
CA ILE A 951 -34.99 13.73 34.82
C ILE A 951 -35.62 13.34 33.48
N ASP A 952 -36.41 14.24 32.89
CA ASP A 952 -36.99 14.02 31.55
C ASP A 952 -36.09 14.62 30.46
N VAL A 953 -35.39 15.72 30.74
CA VAL A 953 -34.36 16.30 29.85
C VAL A 953 -32.99 16.22 30.51
N TYR A 954 -32.08 15.46 29.93
CA TYR A 954 -30.69 15.31 30.39
C TYR A 954 -29.77 16.20 29.56
N PHE A 955 -29.15 17.21 30.18
CA PHE A 955 -28.17 18.08 29.50
C PHE A 955 -26.74 17.63 29.78
N GLN A 956 -25.98 17.34 28.73
CA GLN A 956 -24.56 17.00 28.77
C GLN A 956 -23.73 18.06 28.03
N GLY A 957 -22.58 18.43 28.60
CA GLY A 957 -21.66 19.35 27.94
C GLY A 957 -20.52 19.84 28.81
N ASP A 958 -19.89 20.92 28.35
CA ASP A 958 -18.73 21.55 28.97
C ASP A 958 -19.10 22.78 29.85
N SER A 959 -18.14 23.69 30.08
CA SER A 959 -18.35 24.90 30.89
C SER A 959 -19.45 25.81 30.34
N ILE A 960 -19.68 25.83 29.02
CA ILE A 960 -20.74 26.60 28.38
C ILE A 960 -22.11 26.07 28.81
N THR A 961 -22.32 24.75 28.76
CA THR A 961 -23.58 24.15 29.24
C THR A 961 -23.71 24.26 30.77
N ARG A 962 -22.61 24.11 31.52
CA ARG A 962 -22.61 24.17 33.00
C ARG A 962 -23.09 25.51 33.55
N ARG A 963 -22.53 26.64 33.06
CA ARG A 963 -22.81 27.98 33.64
C ARG A 963 -24.30 28.31 33.68
N TRP A 964 -25.09 27.80 32.73
CA TRP A 964 -26.52 28.07 32.64
C TRP A 964 -27.32 27.58 33.86
N GLY A 965 -26.99 26.39 34.38
CA GLY A 965 -27.74 25.71 35.43
C GLY A 965 -27.04 25.63 36.79
N ALA A 966 -25.96 26.40 37.00
CA ALA A 966 -25.11 26.34 38.19
C ALA A 966 -25.44 27.44 39.22
N THR A 967 -25.27 27.12 40.51
CA THR A 967 -25.68 28.00 41.64
C THR A 967 -24.91 29.32 41.73
N GLU A 968 -23.69 29.36 41.22
CA GLU A 968 -22.78 30.51 41.24
C GLU A 968 -23.20 31.63 40.29
N TYR A 969 -24.13 31.34 39.36
CA TYR A 969 -24.63 32.25 38.35
C TYR A 969 -26.13 32.48 38.55
N PRO A 970 -26.57 33.22 39.60
CA PRO A 970 -27.97 33.27 40.02
C PRO A 970 -28.92 33.81 38.94
N GLU A 971 -28.46 34.75 38.10
CA GLU A 971 -29.23 35.30 36.97
C GLU A 971 -29.41 34.25 35.85
N LEU A 972 -28.34 33.53 35.49
CA LEU A 972 -28.40 32.44 34.53
C LEU A 972 -29.27 31.28 35.03
N LEU A 973 -29.17 30.94 36.31
CA LEU A 973 -29.97 29.89 36.95
C LEU A 973 -31.46 30.29 37.03
N ALA A 974 -31.78 31.57 37.25
CA ALA A 974 -33.14 32.06 37.16
C ALA A 974 -33.68 31.92 35.72
N HIS A 975 -32.87 32.24 34.71
CA HIS A 975 -33.21 32.00 33.32
C HIS A 975 -33.40 30.51 32.99
N TRP A 976 -32.49 29.62 33.44
CA TRP A 976 -32.60 28.17 33.27
C TRP A 976 -33.94 27.65 33.78
N LYS A 977 -34.27 27.99 35.04
CA LYS A 977 -35.54 27.61 35.67
C LYS A 977 -36.73 28.12 34.84
N ASN A 978 -36.75 29.39 34.47
CA ASN A 978 -37.83 29.95 33.65
C ASN A 978 -37.93 29.32 32.24
N THR A 979 -36.82 28.83 31.67
CA THR A 979 -36.78 28.27 30.30
C THR A 979 -37.27 26.84 30.22
N PHE A 980 -36.98 26.03 31.25
CA PHE A 980 -37.18 24.58 31.26
C PHE A 980 -38.11 24.06 32.37
N HIS A 981 -38.73 24.97 33.16
CA HIS A 981 -39.74 24.61 34.16
C HIS A 981 -40.78 23.66 33.58
N GLY A 982 -41.11 22.59 34.32
CA GLY A 982 -42.14 21.64 33.92
C GLY A 982 -41.69 20.57 32.92
N TRP A 983 -40.43 20.59 32.46
CA TRP A 983 -39.81 19.51 31.69
C TRP A 983 -38.73 18.74 32.47
N ASN A 984 -38.67 18.90 33.80
CA ASN A 984 -37.77 18.12 34.67
C ASN A 984 -36.31 18.09 34.16
N ALA A 985 -35.78 19.27 33.80
CA ALA A 985 -34.50 19.40 33.10
C ALA A 985 -33.31 19.42 34.07
N ALA A 986 -32.38 18.49 33.89
CA ALA A 986 -31.21 18.31 34.74
C ALA A 986 -29.91 18.52 33.96
N ASN A 987 -29.05 19.39 34.50
CA ASN A 987 -27.74 19.72 33.94
C ASN A 987 -26.63 18.85 34.54
N PHE A 988 -25.94 18.08 33.71
CA PHE A 988 -24.81 17.20 34.02
C PHE A 988 -23.49 17.66 33.36
N ALA A 989 -23.47 18.88 32.82
CA ALA A 989 -22.28 19.46 32.23
C ALA A 989 -21.24 19.87 33.28
N TRP A 990 -19.95 19.75 32.94
CA TRP A 990 -18.86 20.13 33.83
C TRP A 990 -17.80 21.03 33.19
N GLY A 991 -17.17 21.88 33.99
CA GLY A 991 -16.30 22.95 33.53
C GLY A 991 -14.91 22.45 33.15
N GLY A 992 -14.46 22.78 31.95
CA GLY A 992 -13.16 22.36 31.42
C GLY A 992 -13.12 20.93 30.88
N ASP A 993 -14.26 20.23 30.84
CA ASP A 993 -14.34 18.91 30.21
C ASP A 993 -14.17 19.01 28.69
N SER A 994 -13.19 18.30 28.16
CA SER A 994 -13.18 17.80 26.79
C SER A 994 -14.07 16.56 26.65
N THR A 995 -14.34 16.12 25.42
CA THR A 995 -15.17 14.93 25.11
C THR A 995 -14.79 13.67 25.91
N HIS A 996 -13.50 13.39 26.06
CA HIS A 996 -12.97 12.24 26.81
C HIS A 996 -13.42 12.20 28.28
N HIS A 997 -13.44 13.36 28.94
CA HIS A 997 -13.82 13.49 30.35
C HIS A 997 -15.33 13.27 30.53
N MET A 998 -16.13 13.77 29.59
CA MET A 998 -17.57 13.53 29.57
C MET A 998 -17.87 12.04 29.41
N LEU A 999 -17.18 11.38 28.46
CA LEU A 999 -17.32 9.94 28.23
C LEU A 999 -16.94 9.14 29.48
N TRP A 1000 -15.84 9.51 30.15
CA TRP A 1000 -15.45 8.91 31.42
C TRP A 1000 -16.52 9.06 32.51
N ARG A 1001 -17.06 10.27 32.70
CA ARG A 1001 -18.11 10.52 33.69
C ARG A 1001 -19.39 9.73 33.40
N MET A 1002 -19.79 9.65 32.14
CA MET A 1002 -20.94 8.85 31.69
C MET A 1002 -20.75 7.35 31.98
N GLN A 1003 -19.56 6.81 31.67
CA GLN A 1003 -19.20 5.42 31.91
C GLN A 1003 -19.00 5.08 33.40
N ASN A 1004 -18.80 6.08 34.26
CA ASN A 1004 -18.60 5.93 35.70
C ASN A 1004 -19.85 6.37 36.51
N GLY A 1005 -21.04 6.12 35.97
CA GLY A 1005 -22.29 6.09 36.73
C GLY A 1005 -23.19 7.33 36.63
N GLU A 1006 -22.84 8.35 35.83
CA GLU A 1006 -23.76 9.48 35.60
C GLU A 1006 -24.97 9.12 34.73
N LEU A 1007 -24.90 8.01 33.99
CA LEU A 1007 -26.05 7.43 33.27
C LEU A 1007 -26.79 6.33 34.07
N ASP A 1008 -26.31 5.97 35.25
CA ASP A 1008 -26.90 4.87 36.03
C ASP A 1008 -28.12 5.36 36.81
N GLY A 1009 -29.27 4.74 36.54
CA GLY A 1009 -30.54 5.01 37.22
C GLY A 1009 -31.33 6.21 36.70
N VAL A 1010 -30.86 6.89 35.64
CA VAL A 1010 -31.66 7.91 34.94
C VAL A 1010 -32.50 7.27 33.81
N ALA A 1011 -33.62 7.89 33.48
CA ALA A 1011 -34.51 7.48 32.39
C ALA A 1011 -34.98 8.68 31.56
N PRO A 1012 -34.05 9.38 30.87
CA PRO A 1012 -34.37 10.59 30.12
C PRO A 1012 -35.31 10.31 28.95
N LYS A 1013 -36.16 11.28 28.64
CA LYS A 1013 -37.02 11.30 27.45
C LYS A 1013 -36.41 12.11 26.31
N VAL A 1014 -35.52 13.06 26.61
CA VAL A 1014 -34.69 13.78 25.65
C VAL A 1014 -33.29 13.98 26.23
N ILE A 1015 -32.26 13.88 25.40
CA ILE A 1015 -30.88 14.26 25.74
C ILE A 1015 -30.52 15.53 24.97
N CYS A 1016 -29.96 16.53 25.64
CA CYS A 1016 -29.42 17.75 25.04
C CYS A 1016 -27.89 17.73 25.13
N LEU A 1017 -27.19 17.78 24.00
CA LEU A 1017 -25.73 17.65 23.93
C LEU A 1017 -25.11 18.88 23.26
N GLN A 1018 -24.13 19.51 23.92
CA GLN A 1018 -23.21 20.49 23.35
C GLN A 1018 -21.83 20.26 23.96
N ALA A 1019 -20.83 19.96 23.14
CA ALA A 1019 -19.48 19.61 23.58
C ALA A 1019 -18.42 20.05 22.56
N GLY A 1020 -17.14 19.80 22.89
CA GLY A 1020 -15.98 19.99 22.00
C GLY A 1020 -15.16 21.25 22.26
N ALA A 1021 -15.64 22.22 23.05
CA ALA A 1021 -14.94 23.49 23.21
C ALA A 1021 -13.53 23.34 23.83
N ASN A 1022 -13.36 22.41 24.79
CA ASN A 1022 -12.09 22.18 25.48
C ASN A 1022 -11.15 21.18 24.76
N ASN A 1023 -11.55 20.63 23.60
CA ASN A 1023 -10.66 19.86 22.73
C ASN A 1023 -9.86 20.78 21.78
N LEU A 1024 -10.30 22.03 21.57
CA LEU A 1024 -9.61 23.01 20.74
C LEU A 1024 -8.64 23.89 21.54
N PRO A 1025 -7.48 24.28 20.97
CA PRO A 1025 -6.45 25.04 21.67
C PRO A 1025 -6.96 26.41 22.15
N TRP A 1026 -6.39 26.88 23.25
CA TRP A 1026 -6.75 28.19 23.82
C TRP A 1026 -6.25 29.37 22.97
N THR A 1027 -5.11 29.19 22.28
CA THR A 1027 -4.46 30.17 21.39
C THR A 1027 -3.82 29.47 20.21
N GLY A 1028 -3.84 30.11 19.03
CA GLY A 1028 -3.26 29.58 17.80
C GLY A 1028 -4.19 28.67 17.00
N ALA A 1029 -3.83 28.41 15.75
CA ALA A 1029 -4.58 27.57 14.82
C ALA A 1029 -4.76 26.12 15.30
N ALA A 1030 -5.88 25.53 14.90
CA ALA A 1030 -6.14 24.10 14.97
C ALA A 1030 -6.03 23.47 13.58
N ASN A 1031 -5.65 22.20 13.53
CA ASN A 1031 -5.49 21.40 12.30
C ASN A 1031 -6.58 20.30 12.20
N GLU A 1032 -6.50 19.46 11.18
CA GLU A 1032 -7.46 18.37 10.94
C GLU A 1032 -7.54 17.37 12.10
N THR A 1033 -6.43 17.06 12.79
CA THR A 1033 -6.46 16.13 13.94
C THR A 1033 -7.30 16.67 15.12
N HIS A 1034 -7.43 17.99 15.27
CA HIS A 1034 -8.34 18.59 16.26
C HIS A 1034 -9.81 18.54 15.80
N VAL A 1035 -10.08 18.59 14.49
CA VAL A 1035 -11.43 18.39 13.93
C VAL A 1035 -11.86 16.95 14.21
N ASP A 1036 -10.99 15.99 13.92
CA ASP A 1036 -11.25 14.57 14.13
C ASP A 1036 -11.43 14.23 15.61
N ASP A 1037 -10.63 14.84 16.52
CA ASP A 1037 -10.79 14.62 17.97
C ASP A 1037 -12.13 15.12 18.51
N VAL A 1038 -12.57 16.32 18.09
CA VAL A 1038 -13.89 16.85 18.49
C VAL A 1038 -15.01 15.99 17.92
N VAL A 1039 -14.96 15.66 16.63
CA VAL A 1039 -16.02 14.91 15.95
C VAL A 1039 -16.11 13.47 16.48
N GLY A 1040 -14.98 12.76 16.55
CA GLY A 1040 -14.90 11.39 17.06
C GLY A 1040 -15.28 11.29 18.53
N GLY A 1041 -14.84 12.24 19.36
CA GLY A 1041 -15.24 12.32 20.77
C GLY A 1041 -16.74 12.57 20.96
N ILE A 1042 -17.37 13.40 20.13
CA ILE A 1042 -18.83 13.60 20.15
C ILE A 1042 -19.57 12.35 19.64
N GLN A 1043 -19.04 11.65 18.63
CA GLN A 1043 -19.60 10.37 18.18
C GLN A 1043 -19.53 9.30 19.28
N ALA A 1044 -18.44 9.22 20.05
CA ALA A 1044 -18.31 8.31 21.18
C ALA A 1044 -19.33 8.61 22.30
N ILE A 1045 -19.56 9.89 22.62
CA ILE A 1045 -20.61 10.32 23.56
C ILE A 1045 -22.00 9.92 23.06
N ILE A 1046 -22.28 10.12 21.76
CA ILE A 1046 -23.55 9.68 21.14
C ILE A 1046 -23.70 8.15 21.21
N ALA A 1047 -22.62 7.40 20.99
CA ALA A 1047 -22.61 5.94 21.07
C ALA A 1047 -22.90 5.43 22.49
N GLU A 1048 -22.28 5.99 23.53
CA GLU A 1048 -22.58 5.64 24.93
C GLU A 1048 -24.05 5.95 25.26
N PHE A 1049 -24.57 7.14 24.89
CA PHE A 1049 -25.99 7.44 25.06
C PHE A 1049 -26.91 6.47 24.32
N ARG A 1050 -26.57 6.06 23.09
CA ARG A 1050 -27.32 5.06 22.32
C ARG A 1050 -27.24 3.66 22.93
N SER A 1051 -26.12 3.29 23.55
CA SER A 1051 -25.97 2.01 24.24
C SER A 1051 -26.81 1.91 25.52
N ARG A 1052 -27.11 3.03 26.19
CA ARG A 1052 -27.98 3.07 27.37
C ARG A 1052 -29.44 3.36 27.03
N PHE A 1053 -29.66 4.23 26.04
CA PHE A 1053 -30.95 4.81 25.68
C PHE A 1053 -31.12 4.81 24.14
N PRO A 1054 -31.34 3.63 23.52
CA PRO A 1054 -31.34 3.50 22.06
C PRO A 1054 -32.37 4.40 21.37
N ASP A 1055 -33.58 4.47 21.92
CA ASP A 1055 -34.72 5.18 21.33
C ASP A 1055 -34.86 6.64 21.74
N VAL A 1056 -34.05 7.13 22.70
CA VAL A 1056 -34.20 8.48 23.25
C VAL A 1056 -33.68 9.53 22.26
N PRO A 1057 -34.49 10.52 21.83
CA PRO A 1057 -34.05 11.56 20.91
C PRO A 1057 -32.91 12.39 21.51
N ILE A 1058 -31.87 12.64 20.69
CA ILE A 1058 -30.74 13.51 21.07
C ILE A 1058 -30.89 14.84 20.33
N VAL A 1059 -30.91 15.95 21.06
CA VAL A 1059 -30.81 17.31 20.53
C VAL A 1059 -29.34 17.72 20.54
N LEU A 1060 -28.68 17.59 19.38
CA LEU A 1060 -27.27 17.96 19.23
C LEU A 1060 -27.17 19.43 18.83
N THR A 1061 -26.54 20.24 19.68
CA THR A 1061 -26.27 21.65 19.40
C THR A 1061 -24.88 21.83 18.80
N ALA A 1062 -24.78 22.65 17.76
CA ALA A 1062 -23.52 23.11 17.18
C ALA A 1062 -22.57 23.69 18.22
N MET A 1063 -21.27 23.49 18.02
CA MET A 1063 -20.24 24.18 18.79
C MET A 1063 -20.27 25.67 18.45
N PHE A 1064 -20.29 26.53 19.47
CA PHE A 1064 -20.44 27.97 19.29
C PHE A 1064 -19.15 28.65 18.80
N PRO A 1065 -19.25 29.82 18.15
CA PRO A 1065 -18.09 30.63 17.76
C PRO A 1065 -17.32 31.10 19.00
N ARG A 1066 -16.04 31.40 18.81
CA ARG A 1066 -15.10 31.79 19.87
C ARG A 1066 -14.28 33.00 19.45
N ASP A 1067 -14.47 34.11 20.15
CA ASP A 1067 -13.77 35.36 19.88
C ASP A 1067 -12.40 35.42 20.57
N GLN A 1068 -12.17 34.61 21.61
CA GLN A 1068 -10.87 34.60 22.31
C GLN A 1068 -9.75 33.93 21.50
N ASN A 1069 -10.10 33.14 20.47
CA ASN A 1069 -9.16 32.61 19.48
C ASN A 1069 -9.81 32.58 18.08
N THR A 1070 -9.68 33.69 17.35
CA THR A 1070 -10.29 33.87 16.03
C THR A 1070 -9.73 32.93 14.94
N GLU A 1071 -8.56 32.32 15.16
CA GLU A 1071 -7.98 31.34 14.23
C GLU A 1071 -8.82 30.04 14.14
N LEU A 1072 -9.70 29.79 15.12
CA LEU A 1072 -10.54 28.59 15.15
C LEU A 1072 -11.79 28.65 14.27
N ALA A 1073 -12.14 29.80 13.69
CA ALA A 1073 -13.43 29.97 12.99
C ALA A 1073 -13.67 28.91 11.90
N GLY A 1074 -12.68 28.68 11.03
CA GLY A 1074 -12.76 27.65 9.98
C GLY A 1074 -12.80 26.22 10.54
N THR A 1075 -12.12 25.95 11.66
CA THR A 1075 -12.14 24.65 12.36
C THR A 1075 -13.51 24.38 12.97
N ILE A 1076 -14.12 25.38 13.63
CA ILE A 1076 -15.45 25.30 14.25
C ILE A 1076 -16.51 25.06 13.15
N ASP A 1077 -16.40 25.73 12.01
CA ASP A 1077 -17.29 25.50 10.86
C ASP A 1077 -17.11 24.09 10.24
N ALA A 1078 -15.87 23.61 10.11
CA ALA A 1078 -15.60 22.25 9.64
C ALA A 1078 -16.22 21.19 10.56
N ILE A 1079 -16.02 21.31 11.87
CA ILE A 1079 -16.62 20.44 12.89
C ILE A 1079 -18.15 20.48 12.79
N ASN A 1080 -18.75 21.67 12.79
CA ASN A 1080 -20.21 21.82 12.73
C ASN A 1080 -20.81 21.25 11.43
N LYS A 1081 -20.09 21.33 10.31
CA LYS A 1081 -20.49 20.70 9.05
C LYS A 1081 -20.47 19.17 9.14
N GLN A 1082 -19.47 18.57 9.79
CA GLN A 1082 -19.42 17.13 10.05
C GLN A 1082 -20.54 16.68 11.01
N LEU A 1083 -20.70 17.36 12.15
CA LEU A 1083 -21.75 17.06 13.13
C LEU A 1083 -23.18 17.19 12.55
N GLN A 1084 -23.41 18.16 11.66
CA GLN A 1084 -24.67 18.25 10.93
C GLN A 1084 -24.89 17.04 10.00
N THR A 1085 -23.84 16.54 9.33
CA THR A 1085 -23.92 15.34 8.48
C THR A 1085 -24.24 14.10 9.32
N ILE A 1086 -23.56 13.90 10.44
CA ILE A 1086 -23.83 12.83 11.41
C ILE A 1086 -25.29 12.89 11.90
N SER A 1087 -25.79 14.09 12.21
CA SER A 1087 -27.18 14.29 12.62
C SER A 1087 -28.19 13.93 11.52
N LYS A 1088 -27.89 14.22 10.24
CA LYS A 1088 -28.76 13.87 9.11
C LYS A 1088 -28.80 12.36 8.82
N ALA A 1089 -27.71 11.65 9.10
CA ALA A 1089 -27.63 10.20 8.92
C ALA A 1089 -28.46 9.41 9.95
N ASN A 1090 -28.82 10.03 11.09
CA ASN A 1090 -29.59 9.41 12.15
C ASN A 1090 -30.94 10.12 12.36
N GLY A 1091 -32.05 9.48 11.97
CA GLY A 1091 -33.39 10.06 12.04
C GLY A 1091 -33.89 10.47 13.44
N ASN A 1092 -33.17 10.09 14.51
CA ASN A 1092 -33.49 10.41 15.91
C ASN A 1092 -32.46 11.36 16.55
N ILE A 1093 -31.73 12.15 15.74
CA ILE A 1093 -30.86 13.25 16.18
C ILE A 1093 -31.37 14.59 15.62
N HIS A 1094 -31.70 15.51 16.52
CA HIS A 1094 -32.22 16.84 16.21
C HIS A 1094 -31.11 17.88 16.25
N TRP A 1095 -30.58 18.23 15.09
CA TRP A 1095 -29.54 19.25 14.95
C TRP A 1095 -30.07 20.67 15.21
N ILE A 1096 -29.40 21.41 16.09
CA ILE A 1096 -29.61 22.84 16.33
C ILE A 1096 -28.31 23.59 16.04
N ASN A 1097 -28.34 24.59 15.17
CA ASN A 1097 -27.26 25.56 15.03
C ASN A 1097 -27.83 26.97 15.20
N ILE A 1098 -27.30 27.70 16.19
CA ILE A 1098 -27.68 29.08 16.51
C ILE A 1098 -26.58 30.10 16.21
N ASN A 1099 -25.44 29.69 15.66
CA ASN A 1099 -24.24 30.52 15.54
C ASN A 1099 -24.52 31.84 14.79
N ALA A 1100 -25.30 31.80 13.71
CA ALA A 1100 -25.75 32.98 12.95
C ALA A 1100 -26.66 33.96 13.72
N LYS A 1101 -27.07 33.64 14.96
CA LYS A 1101 -27.80 34.52 15.88
C LYS A 1101 -26.94 34.97 17.07
N LEU A 1102 -25.74 34.42 17.22
CA LEU A 1102 -24.76 34.77 18.24
C LEU A 1102 -23.73 35.77 17.71
N VAL A 1103 -23.56 35.86 16.39
CA VAL A 1103 -22.53 36.70 15.74
C VAL A 1103 -23.08 37.94 15.05
N ASP A 1104 -22.22 38.95 14.90
CA ASP A 1104 -22.42 40.15 14.09
C ASP A 1104 -22.12 39.91 12.59
N SER A 1105 -22.07 41.00 11.80
CA SER A 1105 -21.77 40.94 10.36
C SER A 1105 -20.37 40.45 10.01
N ASP A 1106 -19.43 40.53 10.95
CA ASP A 1106 -18.02 40.21 10.77
C ASP A 1106 -17.70 38.81 11.31
N GLY A 1107 -18.71 38.07 11.76
CA GLY A 1107 -18.60 36.71 12.29
C GLY A 1107 -18.15 36.63 13.75
N LYS A 1108 -18.05 37.77 14.45
CA LYS A 1108 -17.67 37.85 15.88
C LYS A 1108 -18.88 37.81 16.78
N LEU A 1109 -18.73 37.36 18.03
CA LEU A 1109 -19.82 37.32 18.99
C LEU A 1109 -20.38 38.73 19.22
N SER A 1110 -21.69 38.90 19.00
CA SER A 1110 -22.35 40.20 19.11
C SER A 1110 -22.23 40.78 20.54
N PRO A 1111 -22.15 42.12 20.70
CA PRO A 1111 -22.01 42.74 22.01
C PRO A 1111 -23.06 42.28 23.02
N GLY A 1112 -22.60 41.75 24.17
CA GLY A 1112 -23.47 41.21 25.23
C GLY A 1112 -23.92 39.76 25.04
N ILE A 1113 -23.48 39.06 23.99
CA ILE A 1113 -23.65 37.60 23.85
C ILE A 1113 -22.63 36.84 24.70
N SER A 1114 -21.40 37.35 24.81
CA SER A 1114 -20.35 36.79 25.67
C SER A 1114 -19.40 37.88 26.16
N SER A 1115 -19.07 37.83 27.45
CA SER A 1115 -18.14 38.74 28.12
C SER A 1115 -16.69 38.24 28.13
N ASP A 1116 -16.48 36.93 27.96
CA ASP A 1116 -15.16 36.27 27.93
C ASP A 1116 -14.80 35.65 26.55
N GLY A 1117 -15.65 35.86 25.54
CA GLY A 1117 -15.44 35.39 24.17
C GLY A 1117 -15.69 33.90 23.95
N ILE A 1118 -16.26 33.20 24.94
CA ILE A 1118 -16.49 31.73 24.93
C ILE A 1118 -17.86 31.40 25.52
N HIS A 1119 -18.08 31.82 26.76
CA HIS A 1119 -19.25 31.44 27.53
C HIS A 1119 -20.34 32.46 27.26
N LEU A 1120 -21.55 31.98 27.02
CA LEU A 1120 -22.68 32.86 26.83
C LEU A 1120 -22.96 33.64 28.11
N ASP A 1121 -23.31 34.93 27.96
CA ASP A 1121 -24.04 35.69 28.97
C ASP A 1121 -25.55 35.48 28.77
N GLN A 1122 -26.40 36.06 29.62
CA GLN A 1122 -27.86 35.84 29.59
C GLN A 1122 -28.49 36.02 28.18
N PRO A 1123 -28.19 37.07 27.38
CA PRO A 1123 -28.74 37.23 26.03
C PRO A 1123 -28.39 36.07 25.07
N GLY A 1124 -27.21 35.47 25.22
CA GLY A 1124 -26.81 34.28 24.46
C GLY A 1124 -27.63 33.05 24.85
N TYR A 1125 -27.85 32.83 26.15
CA TYR A 1125 -28.73 31.76 26.62
C TYR A 1125 -30.21 31.98 26.27
N GLU A 1126 -30.67 33.22 26.19
CA GLU A 1126 -32.00 33.55 25.66
C GLU A 1126 -32.15 33.15 24.18
N VAL A 1127 -31.10 33.31 23.37
CA VAL A 1127 -31.06 32.81 21.99
C VAL A 1127 -31.11 31.28 21.95
N TRP A 1128 -30.33 30.60 22.80
CA TRP A 1128 -30.28 29.13 22.83
C TRP A 1128 -31.57 28.50 23.36
N GLY A 1129 -32.13 29.03 24.45
CA GLY A 1129 -33.41 28.60 25.03
C GLY A 1129 -34.57 28.70 24.03
N ARG A 1130 -34.67 29.83 23.31
CA ARG A 1130 -35.67 30.02 22.23
C ARG A 1130 -35.51 29.05 21.06
N ALA A 1131 -34.32 28.50 20.83
CA ALA A 1131 -34.09 27.46 19.81
C ALA A 1131 -34.43 26.05 20.33
N LEU A 1132 -34.16 25.76 21.60
CA LEU A 1132 -34.44 24.48 22.25
C LEU A 1132 -35.94 24.27 22.52
N GLN A 1133 -36.64 25.28 23.03
CA GLN A 1133 -38.05 25.16 23.48
C GLN A 1133 -39.00 24.56 22.43
N PRO A 1134 -38.98 24.95 21.13
CA PRO A 1134 -39.85 24.32 20.13
C PRO A 1134 -39.52 22.85 19.85
N VAL A 1135 -38.25 22.47 19.97
CA VAL A 1135 -37.80 21.07 19.79
C VAL A 1135 -38.20 20.23 20.99
N LEU A 1136 -37.97 20.71 22.21
CA LEU A 1136 -38.41 20.05 23.44
C LEU A 1136 -39.94 19.90 23.48
N LYS A 1137 -40.69 20.96 23.15
CA LYS A 1137 -42.17 20.88 23.04
C LYS A 1137 -42.64 19.86 22.01
N LYS A 1138 -41.92 19.70 20.89
CA LYS A 1138 -42.23 18.68 19.87
C LYS A 1138 -41.98 17.25 20.36
N LEU A 1139 -40.96 17.05 21.21
CA LEU A 1139 -40.54 15.72 21.69
C LEU A 1139 -41.25 15.29 22.98
N LEU A 1140 -41.62 16.23 23.85
CA LEU A 1140 -42.17 15.99 25.19
C LEU A 1140 -43.63 16.43 25.37
N GLY A 1141 -44.12 17.31 24.49
CA GLY A 1141 -45.38 18.04 24.71
C GLY A 1141 -45.18 19.32 25.53
N ASP A 1142 -46.29 19.91 25.95
CA ASP A 1142 -46.30 21.11 26.79
C ASP A 1142 -45.70 20.85 28.18
N PRO A 1143 -44.97 21.82 28.77
CA PRO A 1143 -44.40 21.68 30.11
C PRO A 1143 -45.49 21.60 31.19
N ALA A 1144 -45.22 20.86 32.26
CA ALA A 1144 -46.11 20.75 33.41
C ALA A 1144 -46.08 22.01 34.29
N ASP A 1145 -47.18 22.27 35.02
CA ASP A 1145 -47.24 23.38 35.99
C ASP A 1145 -46.25 23.21 37.16
N VAL A 1146 -45.84 21.98 37.45
CA VAL A 1146 -44.92 21.61 38.54
C VAL A 1146 -43.64 21.01 37.95
N ASP A 1147 -42.50 21.48 38.45
CA ASP A 1147 -41.18 20.93 38.12
C ASP A 1147 -40.67 20.03 39.26
N HIS A 1148 -40.20 18.84 38.90
CA HIS A 1148 -39.64 17.83 39.79
C HIS A 1148 -38.14 17.57 39.51
N ALA A 1149 -37.47 18.44 38.75
CA ALA A 1149 -36.04 18.34 38.48
C ALA A 1149 -35.18 18.23 39.77
N PRO A 1150 -34.02 17.52 39.71
CA PRO A 1150 -33.01 17.58 40.75
C PRO A 1150 -32.56 19.01 41.08
N SER A 1151 -32.04 19.21 42.28
CA SER A 1151 -31.46 20.49 42.66
C SER A 1151 -30.30 20.91 41.73
N PRO A 1152 -30.15 22.21 41.42
CA PRO A 1152 -28.98 22.75 40.74
C PRO A 1152 -27.68 22.37 41.47
N THR A 1153 -26.62 22.14 40.69
CA THR A 1153 -25.30 21.75 41.21
C THR A 1153 -24.35 22.95 41.23
N GLY A 1154 -23.47 22.98 42.23
CA GLY A 1154 -22.56 24.10 42.47
C GLY A 1154 -21.14 23.89 41.95
N ASN A 1155 -20.23 24.74 42.42
CA ASN A 1155 -18.79 24.47 42.39
C ASN A 1155 -18.36 23.93 43.77
N PRO A 1156 -17.92 22.67 43.89
CA PRO A 1156 -17.46 22.12 45.18
C PRO A 1156 -16.28 22.86 45.82
N GLY A 1157 -15.54 23.67 45.05
CA GLY A 1157 -14.41 24.47 45.50
C GLY A 1157 -14.71 25.94 45.82
N LEU A 1158 -15.98 26.36 45.96
CA LEU A 1158 -16.40 27.72 46.33
C LEU A 1158 -17.24 27.75 47.61
#